data_AF-A0A9X4AUF3-F1
#
_entry.id   AF-A0A9X4AUF3-F1
#
_cell.length_a   1.000
_cell.length_b   1.000
_cell.length_c   1.000
_cell.angle_alpha   90.00
_cell.angle_beta   90.00
_cell.angle_gamma   90.00
#
_symmetry.space_group_name_H-M   'P 1'
#
loop_
_entity.id
_entity.type
_entity.pdbx_description
1 polymer ?
#
loop_
_entity_poly.entity_id
_entity_poly.type
_entity_poly.pdbx_seq_one_letter_code
_entity_poly.pdbx_strand_id
1 'polypeptide(L)'
;MRRGAQNPFTITLLDVGAEQYGDAVLCRFGTVSVLIDGAHPGNARRKGGHLAIQEQLRPLLPTRGDASQVTLLLISHAHQDHIGCLPRLVRDGHLVAEWALVPDPDLAWGSTTRETGTEASKAALRIAEALREEPLEGESPAEESAFIESAQSLETEYREMLETLTRNGTRVLHFKGSDDPALRPLVEALAEGGVTLKILGPSGRHVAACAEGIAGNLDALRTEIQRALEVAAPGGSEESGEARELSVYRRYAESFAAEREEPEGTEAAGMPRVSNFVNLQSSVLLLEYREKKLLFTGDMQLADPQTKDRTILAGMRALTKAIREHSPYDFVKLSHHGSHNGISAELVDIMGHPPLLGVCAGEKSRRHPHPETLELMKTVVAERRGRWARTDVNGLSTISFDTDEPTVAVSCGRINDASPPRGPSRRRRRSTSAEAGSARRSRGESIVSGPCVAPARGEESASIKEGGSIMNERRASANEAGRVTGGHESHASERERRSCTGSTEAAAVERPASLLEYVPGYQRPRALDAAATSPPDKFLLPPRLAGSGAPVLQSIDADADAPREATEASRMHAVQGPQFIVIGPDDRVRVPRPEDAPYRAICALRITGVNGGLYVGTGWLIDPRIVVTAGHCVYDCDAMGGWASSIEVIPALDGARRPFGSVVSKRFRLVSGWLEDQSSEYDYGVILLDKPVQLNEGFFVPEVLSTAELKGAQVNIAGYPTDRDAATRMYYQARALKGIGARIVQYDIDTFRGQSGAPVWLTRPDGTRAVIAIHTSGPYGNVLLNSGVRITADVLASLRQWAQEAKPARLSGRRRGFLAAKADLAVESGLVPSPAMPVQEIVGNVVDEKNRPLAGATVTISRRGAPTIATTSAQDGSFSLPVVHPGRHTLKAHSSDGTAVMAVTREQASPVALVLASQAEIPAKNTEAGVAKPAGALVKAVQAAPAKKGTTRGRLTLAELRAIMPNLSAARARKCLPHLNKAMKEFGINTKKRMAAFLAQLAHESGELVYFEELASGDAYEGRKDLGNTRPGDGRRYKGRGPIQITGRSNYRAAGKALRIDLEKNPKLAARIHVGFRIAGWYWKTRKLNALADRGDFKKITYRINGGYRGLSRRTVYYRRALRVLA
;
A
#
# COMPACT_ATOMS: atom_id res chain seq x y z
N MET A 1 -0.15 49.43 5.94
CA MET A 1 -0.41 48.18 6.69
C MET A 1 -1.68 48.34 7.52
N ARG A 2 -2.59 47.36 7.53
CA ARG A 2 -3.66 47.25 8.54
C ARG A 2 -3.37 46.03 9.41
N ARG A 3 -3.49 46.15 10.74
CA ARG A 3 -3.59 44.98 11.63
C ARG A 3 -4.97 44.34 11.39
N GLY A 4 -5.05 43.05 11.05
CA GLY A 4 -6.33 42.34 10.97
C GLY A 4 -6.42 41.17 9.98
N ALA A 5 -5.62 41.15 8.91
CA ALA A 5 -5.53 39.95 8.06
C ALA A 5 -4.73 38.86 8.81
N GLN A 6 -5.32 37.67 8.99
CA GLN A 6 -4.52 36.48 9.28
C GLN A 6 -3.75 36.12 8.01
N ASN A 7 -2.46 35.82 8.13
CA ASN A 7 -1.68 35.38 6.97
C ASN A 7 -2.20 33.97 6.56
N PRO A 8 -2.47 33.75 5.26
CA PRO A 8 -3.27 32.62 4.81
C PRO A 8 -2.57 31.27 4.98
N PHE A 9 -3.36 30.23 5.28
CA PHE A 9 -2.95 28.84 5.15
C PHE A 9 -3.63 28.20 3.93
N THR A 10 -2.90 28.14 2.81
CA THR A 10 -3.44 27.66 1.52
C THR A 10 -2.51 26.73 0.77
N ILE A 11 -3.10 25.77 0.05
CA ILE A 11 -2.43 24.96 -0.98
C ILE A 11 -3.07 25.31 -2.32
N THR A 12 -2.28 25.71 -3.32
CA THR A 12 -2.79 25.99 -4.67
C THR A 12 -2.14 25.06 -5.68
N LEU A 13 -2.94 24.18 -6.30
CA LEU A 13 -2.57 23.49 -7.53
C LEU A 13 -2.60 24.52 -8.65
N LEU A 14 -1.48 24.73 -9.34
CA LEU A 14 -1.38 25.73 -10.40
C LEU A 14 -1.89 25.17 -11.75
N ASP A 15 -2.44 26.04 -12.59
CA ASP A 15 -2.97 25.66 -13.89
C ASP A 15 -1.84 25.32 -14.87
N VAL A 16 -1.67 24.03 -15.15
CA VAL A 16 -0.72 23.49 -16.14
C VAL A 16 -1.30 23.45 -17.56
N GLY A 17 -2.57 23.81 -17.74
CA GLY A 17 -3.20 24.15 -19.01
C GLY A 17 -3.11 23.10 -20.13
N ALA A 18 -3.01 23.58 -21.37
CA ALA A 18 -3.00 22.78 -22.61
C ALA A 18 -1.66 22.09 -22.93
N GLU A 19 -0.98 21.62 -21.89
CA GLU A 19 0.16 20.70 -21.95
C GLU A 19 -0.33 19.26 -21.67
N GLN A 20 0.54 18.26 -21.78
CA GLN A 20 0.18 16.86 -21.51
C GLN A 20 0.31 16.52 -20.01
N TYR A 21 1.46 16.88 -19.45
CA TYR A 21 1.86 16.63 -18.06
C TYR A 21 2.35 17.92 -17.43
N GLY A 22 2.63 17.89 -16.13
CA GLY A 22 3.05 19.05 -15.36
C GLY A 22 2.58 18.98 -13.92
N ASP A 23 3.52 19.07 -12.99
CA ASP A 23 3.27 19.20 -11.57
C ASP A 23 3.72 20.58 -11.08
N ALA A 24 2.85 21.29 -10.38
CA ALA A 24 3.12 22.62 -9.84
C ALA A 24 2.16 22.94 -8.70
N VAL A 25 2.68 23.08 -7.48
CA VAL A 25 1.89 23.32 -6.27
C VAL A 25 2.53 24.40 -5.39
N LEU A 26 1.80 25.49 -5.13
CA LEU A 26 2.21 26.53 -4.19
C LEU A 26 1.53 26.33 -2.83
N CYS A 27 2.31 26.00 -1.81
CA CYS A 27 1.88 26.01 -0.41
C CYS A 27 2.24 27.34 0.26
N ARG A 28 1.33 27.88 1.07
CA ARG A 28 1.53 29.09 1.88
C ARG A 28 1.12 28.81 3.31
N PHE A 29 2.03 29.11 4.24
CA PHE A 29 1.92 28.87 5.67
C PHE A 29 2.14 30.19 6.42
N GLY A 30 1.23 31.13 6.22
CA GLY A 30 1.38 32.48 6.74
C GLY A 30 2.44 33.28 5.97
N THR A 31 3.65 33.39 6.53
CA THR A 31 4.80 34.07 5.88
C THR A 31 5.70 33.11 5.10
N VAL A 32 5.72 31.81 5.44
CA VAL A 32 6.49 30.81 4.70
C VAL A 32 5.74 30.42 3.44
N SER A 33 6.44 30.32 2.32
CA SER A 33 5.88 29.83 1.06
C SER A 33 6.80 28.78 0.41
N VAL A 34 6.21 27.65 0.01
CA VAL A 34 6.90 26.53 -0.63
C VAL A 34 6.29 26.32 -2.01
N LEU A 35 7.07 26.54 -3.07
CA LEU A 35 6.69 26.16 -4.44
C LEU A 35 7.30 24.79 -4.74
N ILE A 36 6.45 23.82 -5.05
CA ILE A 36 6.84 22.45 -5.43
C ILE A 36 6.59 22.30 -6.93
N ASP A 37 7.67 21.99 -7.66
CA ASP A 37 7.71 21.70 -9.09
C ASP A 37 7.25 22.84 -10.03
N GLY A 38 7.56 22.67 -11.32
CA GLY A 38 7.67 23.73 -12.32
C GLY A 38 6.67 23.71 -13.47
N ALA A 39 5.66 22.83 -13.44
CA ALA A 39 4.79 22.51 -14.57
C ALA A 39 5.58 22.03 -15.80
N HIS A 40 5.10 22.28 -17.03
CA HIS A 40 5.83 22.00 -18.27
C HIS A 40 6.56 23.28 -18.76
N PRO A 41 7.67 23.19 -19.54
CA PRO A 41 8.37 24.38 -20.05
C PRO A 41 7.47 25.31 -20.89
N GLY A 42 6.45 24.75 -21.55
CA GLY A 42 5.43 25.50 -22.29
C GLY A 42 4.63 26.49 -21.42
N ASN A 43 4.47 26.22 -20.12
CA ASN A 43 3.75 27.10 -19.19
C ASN A 43 4.52 28.38 -18.80
N ALA A 44 5.73 28.58 -19.33
CA ALA A 44 6.45 29.86 -19.27
C ALA A 44 5.80 31.00 -20.10
N ARG A 45 4.74 30.71 -20.85
CA ARG A 45 3.94 31.65 -21.66
C ARG A 45 2.46 31.28 -21.60
N ARG A 46 1.57 32.23 -21.94
CA ARG A 46 0.14 31.95 -22.12
C ARG A 46 -0.08 31.05 -23.32
N LYS A 47 -0.87 29.99 -23.15
CA LYS A 47 -1.23 28.99 -24.19
C LYS A 47 -2.69 28.56 -23.99
N GLY A 48 -3.46 28.35 -25.05
CA GLY A 48 -4.86 27.87 -24.98
C GLY A 48 -5.89 28.78 -24.28
N GLY A 49 -5.47 29.91 -23.70
CA GLY A 49 -6.27 30.75 -22.81
C GLY A 49 -5.87 30.66 -21.33
N HIS A 50 -4.95 29.77 -20.99
CA HIS A 50 -4.39 29.62 -19.64
C HIS A 50 -3.33 30.71 -19.36
N LEU A 51 -3.14 31.03 -18.08
CA LEU A 51 -2.11 31.96 -17.60
C LEU A 51 -0.74 31.28 -17.54
N ALA A 52 0.34 32.02 -17.82
CA ALA A 52 1.69 31.52 -17.57
C ALA A 52 1.94 31.37 -16.05
N ILE A 53 2.79 30.43 -15.61
CA ILE A 53 2.99 30.15 -14.17
C ILE A 53 3.41 31.40 -13.40
N GLN A 54 4.29 32.24 -13.94
CA GLN A 54 4.69 33.50 -13.31
C GLN A 54 3.54 34.50 -13.14
N GLU A 55 2.50 34.44 -13.99
CA GLU A 55 1.30 35.29 -13.89
C GLU A 55 0.32 34.76 -12.83
N GLN A 56 0.31 33.45 -12.60
CA GLN A 56 -0.44 32.81 -11.52
C GLN A 56 0.23 33.02 -10.16
N LEU A 57 1.57 33.00 -10.11
CA LEU A 57 2.37 33.21 -8.90
C LEU A 57 2.36 34.67 -8.42
N ARG A 58 2.45 35.65 -9.33
CA ARG A 58 2.55 37.08 -9.00
C ARG A 58 1.46 37.64 -8.06
N PRO A 59 0.16 37.27 -8.16
CA PRO A 59 -0.86 37.69 -7.18
C PRO A 59 -0.86 36.86 -5.88
N LEU A 60 -0.14 35.73 -5.83
CA LEU A 60 -0.12 34.81 -4.69
C LEU A 60 1.11 34.96 -3.79
N LEU A 61 2.14 35.70 -4.21
CA LEU A 61 3.43 35.82 -3.53
C LEU A 61 3.86 37.28 -3.30
N PRO A 62 4.73 37.55 -2.30
CA PRO A 62 5.45 38.82 -2.23
C PRO A 62 6.39 38.96 -3.43
N THR A 63 6.66 40.20 -3.86
CA THR A 63 7.50 40.48 -5.03
C THR A 63 8.75 41.29 -4.68
N ARG A 64 9.92 40.85 -5.18
CA ARG A 64 11.20 41.55 -5.07
C ARG A 64 11.53 42.17 -6.44
N GLY A 65 11.10 43.41 -6.64
CA GLY A 65 10.99 43.98 -7.98
C GLY A 65 9.84 43.31 -8.73
N ASP A 66 10.05 42.89 -9.97
CA ASP A 66 9.08 42.09 -10.74
C ASP A 66 9.12 40.58 -10.43
N ALA A 67 10.15 40.09 -9.72
CA ALA A 67 10.27 38.68 -9.36
C ALA A 67 9.31 38.30 -8.22
N SER A 68 8.63 37.17 -8.34
CA SER A 68 7.92 36.53 -7.21
C SER A 68 8.93 35.88 -6.27
N GLN A 69 8.79 36.06 -4.96
CA GLN A 69 9.69 35.51 -3.94
C GLN A 69 9.06 34.31 -3.21
N VAL A 70 9.82 33.23 -3.07
CA VAL A 70 9.46 32.05 -2.26
C VAL A 70 10.49 31.75 -1.17
N THR A 71 10.04 31.27 -0.01
CA THR A 71 10.94 30.77 1.06
C THR A 71 11.68 29.51 0.62
N LEU A 72 10.98 28.57 -0.01
CA LEU A 72 11.56 27.36 -0.58
C LEU A 72 11.04 27.13 -2.00
N LEU A 73 11.95 27.03 -2.96
CA LEU A 73 11.70 26.32 -4.22
C LEU A 73 12.07 24.84 -4.01
N LEU A 74 11.20 23.93 -4.42
CA LEU A 74 11.46 22.51 -4.35
C LEU A 74 11.21 21.87 -5.71
N ILE A 75 12.13 21.00 -6.12
CA ILE A 75 11.97 20.13 -7.29
C ILE A 75 11.99 18.69 -6.80
N SER A 76 10.95 17.92 -7.10
CA SER A 76 10.78 16.57 -6.53
C SER A 76 11.72 15.54 -7.15
N HIS A 77 11.88 15.60 -8.48
CA HIS A 77 12.81 14.83 -9.30
C HIS A 77 13.07 15.51 -10.65
N ALA A 78 13.98 14.96 -11.45
CA ALA A 78 14.49 15.58 -12.66
C ALA A 78 13.83 15.07 -13.95
N HIS A 79 12.51 15.21 -14.06
CA HIS A 79 11.77 15.10 -15.32
C HIS A 79 11.31 16.48 -15.82
N GLN A 80 11.10 16.61 -17.13
CA GLN A 80 10.78 17.87 -17.80
C GLN A 80 9.48 18.53 -17.31
N ASP A 81 8.50 17.75 -16.87
CA ASP A 81 7.21 18.17 -16.29
C ASP A 81 7.25 18.47 -14.78
N HIS A 82 8.42 18.31 -14.15
CA HIS A 82 8.68 18.74 -12.77
C HIS A 82 9.73 19.86 -12.68
N ILE A 83 10.76 19.87 -13.54
CA ILE A 83 11.66 21.01 -13.72
C ILE A 83 10.92 22.15 -14.45
N GLY A 84 10.21 21.82 -15.52
CA GLY A 84 9.22 22.68 -16.14
C GLY A 84 9.74 24.02 -16.63
N CYS A 85 8.98 25.07 -16.33
CA CYS A 85 9.34 26.42 -16.68
C CYS A 85 10.37 27.07 -15.73
N LEU A 86 10.81 26.40 -14.66
CA LEU A 86 11.67 26.98 -13.61
C LEU A 86 13.00 27.54 -14.12
N PRO A 87 13.78 26.87 -15.00
CA PRO A 87 15.04 27.41 -15.51
C PRO A 87 14.86 28.78 -16.15
N ARG A 88 13.79 28.91 -16.95
CA ARG A 88 13.40 30.15 -17.59
C ARG A 88 12.84 31.18 -16.61
N LEU A 89 12.02 30.79 -15.63
CA LEU A 89 11.47 31.72 -14.62
C LEU A 89 12.57 32.31 -13.73
N VAL A 90 13.61 31.53 -13.42
CA VAL A 90 14.79 32.00 -12.66
C VAL A 90 15.67 32.91 -13.54
N ARG A 91 16.02 32.46 -14.76
CA ARG A 91 16.89 33.21 -15.68
C ARG A 91 16.28 34.52 -16.17
N ASP A 92 15.00 34.51 -16.54
CA ASP A 92 14.27 35.70 -17.01
C ASP A 92 13.84 36.62 -15.84
N GLY A 93 14.25 36.33 -14.58
CA GLY A 93 14.06 37.19 -13.41
C GLY A 93 12.63 37.25 -12.86
N HIS A 94 11.81 36.21 -13.10
CA HIS A 94 10.42 36.12 -12.66
C HIS A 94 10.23 35.40 -11.31
N LEU A 95 11.21 34.60 -10.88
CA LEU A 95 11.19 33.83 -9.64
C LEU A 95 12.52 33.98 -8.89
N VAL A 96 12.46 34.25 -7.59
CA VAL A 96 13.60 34.19 -6.67
C VAL A 96 13.24 33.36 -5.43
N ALA A 97 14.21 32.65 -4.88
CA ALA A 97 14.01 31.80 -3.71
C ALA A 97 15.04 32.09 -2.61
N GLU A 98 14.68 31.89 -1.34
CA GLU A 98 15.63 31.95 -0.22
C GLU A 98 16.39 30.63 -0.08
N TRP A 99 15.67 29.50 -0.22
CA TRP A 99 16.22 28.16 -0.31
C TRP A 99 15.77 27.47 -1.60
N ALA A 100 16.58 26.54 -2.10
CA ALA A 100 16.16 25.58 -3.10
C ALA A 100 16.53 24.16 -2.65
N LEU A 101 15.57 23.22 -2.64
CA LEU A 101 15.84 21.79 -2.46
C LEU A 101 15.55 21.09 -3.78
N VAL A 102 16.60 20.59 -4.43
CA VAL A 102 16.54 20.16 -5.83
C VAL A 102 17.33 18.86 -6.02
N PRO A 103 17.01 17.98 -6.98
CA PRO A 103 17.76 16.76 -7.23
C PRO A 103 19.26 17.04 -7.44
N ASP A 104 20.13 16.23 -6.83
CA ASP A 104 21.56 16.31 -7.18
C ASP A 104 21.72 15.94 -8.67
N PRO A 105 22.29 16.81 -9.52
CA PRO A 105 22.26 16.62 -10.97
C PRO A 105 23.03 15.36 -11.39
N ASP A 106 24.12 15.04 -10.71
CA ASP A 106 24.97 13.91 -11.09
C ASP A 106 24.28 12.56 -10.78
N LEU A 107 23.50 12.49 -9.69
CA LEU A 107 22.62 11.36 -9.41
C LEU A 107 21.36 11.34 -10.30
N ALA A 108 20.84 12.50 -10.67
CA ALA A 108 19.58 12.65 -11.40
C ALA A 108 19.69 12.28 -12.90
N TRP A 109 20.84 12.54 -13.53
CA TRP A 109 21.13 12.05 -14.90
C TRP A 109 22.01 10.78 -14.91
N GLY A 110 22.41 10.28 -13.74
CA GLY A 110 23.19 9.04 -13.61
C GLY A 110 24.66 9.18 -14.04
N SER A 111 25.23 10.38 -14.01
CA SER A 111 26.59 10.66 -14.48
C SER A 111 27.66 10.21 -13.48
N THR A 112 27.75 8.89 -13.25
CA THR A 112 28.95 8.30 -12.64
C THR A 112 30.12 8.45 -13.61
N THR A 113 31.29 8.86 -13.13
CA THR A 113 32.49 9.07 -13.96
C THR A 113 32.93 7.79 -14.68
N ARG A 114 32.53 7.68 -15.94
CA ARG A 114 32.94 6.64 -16.89
C ARG A 114 33.18 7.26 -18.25
N GLU A 115 34.34 6.96 -18.83
CA GLU A 115 34.59 7.22 -20.24
C GLU A 115 33.69 6.28 -21.05
N THR A 116 32.83 6.85 -21.90
CA THR A 116 31.85 6.09 -22.68
C THR A 116 32.53 5.34 -23.82
N GLY A 117 32.71 4.02 -23.64
CA GLY A 117 33.15 3.15 -24.72
C GLY A 117 32.11 3.11 -25.85
N THR A 118 32.54 3.42 -27.07
CA THR A 118 31.76 3.63 -28.32
C THR A 118 31.02 4.96 -28.41
N GLU A 119 31.27 5.70 -29.49
CA GLU A 119 30.60 6.95 -29.82
C GLU A 119 29.21 6.66 -30.43
N ALA A 120 28.15 6.77 -29.62
CA ALA A 120 26.79 6.83 -30.15
C ALA A 120 26.59 8.13 -30.95
N SER A 121 25.88 8.07 -32.07
CA SER A 121 25.63 9.27 -32.89
C SER A 121 24.80 10.31 -32.14
N LYS A 122 24.94 11.59 -32.52
CA LYS A 122 24.14 12.69 -31.94
C LYS A 122 22.62 12.41 -32.00
N ALA A 123 22.16 11.79 -33.08
CA ALA A 123 20.78 11.32 -33.25
C ALA A 123 20.39 10.26 -32.21
N ALA A 124 21.25 9.27 -31.96
CA ALA A 124 21.01 8.24 -30.95
C ALA A 124 20.99 8.81 -29.52
N LEU A 125 21.85 9.79 -29.22
CA LEU A 125 21.84 10.51 -27.95
C LEU A 125 20.54 11.31 -27.76
N ARG A 126 20.15 12.14 -28.74
CA ARG A 126 18.89 12.94 -28.72
C ARG A 126 17.66 12.09 -28.39
N ILE A 127 17.49 10.99 -29.12
CA ILE A 127 16.33 10.09 -28.94
C ILE A 127 16.42 9.36 -27.59
N ALA A 128 17.63 9.04 -27.09
CA ALA A 128 17.79 8.40 -25.79
C ALA A 128 17.38 9.32 -24.63
N GLU A 129 17.77 10.59 -24.65
CA GLU A 129 17.34 11.57 -23.63
C GLU A 129 15.83 11.86 -23.75
N ALA A 130 15.28 11.96 -24.97
CA ALA A 130 13.83 12.06 -25.18
C ALA A 130 13.03 10.83 -24.72
N LEU A 131 13.70 9.70 -24.44
CA LEU A 131 13.13 8.46 -23.88
C LEU A 131 13.56 8.20 -22.43
N ARG A 132 14.36 9.10 -21.84
CA ARG A 132 14.54 9.29 -20.39
C ARG A 132 13.34 10.03 -19.82
N GLU A 133 12.84 11.03 -20.54
CA GLU A 133 11.61 11.76 -20.24
C GLU A 133 10.34 10.91 -20.45
N GLU A 134 9.21 11.45 -19.99
CA GLU A 134 7.88 10.87 -20.19
C GLU A 134 7.37 11.12 -21.64
N PRO A 135 7.17 10.07 -22.48
CA PRO A 135 6.92 10.28 -23.91
C PRO A 135 5.56 10.91 -24.26
N LEU A 136 5.51 11.63 -25.38
CA LEU A 136 4.30 12.30 -25.87
C LEU A 136 3.20 11.33 -26.36
N GLU A 137 1.95 11.64 -26.04
CA GLU A 137 0.76 10.83 -26.34
C GLU A 137 0.15 11.15 -27.72
N GLY A 138 0.93 11.03 -28.80
CA GLY A 138 0.43 11.15 -30.17
C GLY A 138 0.06 12.59 -30.55
N GLU A 139 1.08 13.42 -30.62
CA GLU A 139 1.08 14.84 -30.99
C GLU A 139 1.54 15.02 -32.46
N SER A 140 1.79 16.24 -32.92
CA SER A 140 2.33 16.49 -34.27
C SER A 140 3.84 16.25 -34.38
N PRO A 141 4.40 16.01 -35.59
CA PRO A 141 5.85 15.87 -35.79
C PRO A 141 6.67 17.06 -35.26
N ALA A 142 6.12 18.27 -35.31
CA ALA A 142 6.77 19.48 -34.80
C ALA A 142 6.79 19.54 -33.27
N GLU A 143 5.74 19.05 -32.61
CA GLU A 143 5.69 18.94 -31.14
C GLU A 143 6.65 17.84 -30.64
N GLU A 144 6.79 16.73 -31.37
CA GLU A 144 7.79 15.69 -31.09
C GLU A 144 9.23 16.19 -31.28
N SER A 145 9.53 16.90 -32.37
CA SER A 145 10.88 17.43 -32.63
C SER A 145 11.28 18.45 -31.55
N ALA A 146 10.39 19.38 -31.20
CA ALA A 146 10.59 20.34 -30.12
C ALA A 146 10.74 19.67 -28.73
N PHE A 147 10.05 18.55 -28.48
CA PHE A 147 10.21 17.76 -27.26
C PHE A 147 11.57 17.06 -27.19
N ILE A 148 12.05 16.51 -28.31
CA ILE A 148 13.40 15.90 -28.39
C ILE A 148 14.49 16.96 -28.16
N GLU A 149 14.32 18.18 -28.67
CA GLU A 149 15.23 19.30 -28.40
C GLU A 149 15.19 19.75 -26.94
N SER A 150 14.00 19.90 -26.35
CA SER A 150 13.81 20.28 -24.95
C SER A 150 14.40 19.24 -23.97
N ALA A 151 14.21 17.94 -24.25
CA ALA A 151 14.82 16.87 -23.47
C ALA A 151 16.35 16.88 -23.56
N GLN A 152 16.91 17.26 -24.71
CA GLN A 152 18.36 17.36 -24.92
C GLN A 152 18.98 18.54 -24.14
N SER A 153 18.30 19.69 -24.03
CA SER A 153 18.83 20.85 -23.28
C SER A 153 18.59 20.81 -21.78
N LEU A 154 17.67 19.94 -21.31
CA LEU A 154 17.15 19.93 -19.94
C LEU A 154 18.23 19.90 -18.84
N GLU A 155 19.26 19.05 -18.98
CA GLU A 155 20.34 19.00 -17.97
C GLU A 155 21.15 20.30 -17.92
N THR A 156 21.47 20.88 -19.09
CA THR A 156 22.22 22.13 -19.18
C THR A 156 21.42 23.30 -18.62
N GLU A 157 20.15 23.45 -19.03
CA GLU A 157 19.26 24.50 -18.51
C GLU A 157 19.02 24.34 -16.99
N TYR A 158 18.94 23.11 -16.50
CA TYR A 158 18.86 22.82 -15.06
C TYR A 158 20.13 23.24 -14.31
N ARG A 159 21.33 22.88 -14.80
CA ARG A 159 22.60 23.31 -14.19
C ARG A 159 22.78 24.84 -14.23
N GLU A 160 22.47 25.49 -15.35
CA GLU A 160 22.44 26.96 -15.47
C GLU A 160 21.45 27.61 -14.48
N MET A 161 20.30 26.99 -14.23
CA MET A 161 19.34 27.44 -13.22
C MET A 161 19.95 27.38 -11.82
N LEU A 162 20.64 26.29 -11.45
CA LEU A 162 21.25 26.17 -10.13
C LEU A 162 22.37 27.20 -9.91
N GLU A 163 23.18 27.47 -10.93
CA GLU A 163 24.15 28.57 -10.91
C GLU A 163 23.48 29.93 -10.77
N THR A 164 22.35 30.16 -11.44
CA THR A 164 21.60 31.43 -11.38
C THR A 164 20.94 31.63 -10.02
N LEU A 165 20.34 30.59 -9.45
CA LEU A 165 19.83 30.58 -8.07
C LEU A 165 20.94 30.93 -7.08
N THR A 166 22.11 30.28 -7.20
CA THR A 166 23.27 30.50 -6.33
C THR A 166 23.80 31.94 -6.46
N ARG A 167 23.96 32.47 -7.68
CA ARG A 167 24.37 33.87 -7.93
C ARG A 167 23.37 34.89 -7.38
N ASN A 168 22.08 34.56 -7.35
CA ASN A 168 21.02 35.39 -6.76
C ASN A 168 20.95 35.30 -5.22
N GLY A 169 21.83 34.51 -4.58
CA GLY A 169 21.90 34.33 -3.13
C GLY A 169 21.01 33.22 -2.56
N THR A 170 20.45 32.35 -3.41
CA THR A 170 19.62 31.22 -2.98
C THR A 170 20.48 30.16 -2.29
N ARG A 171 20.02 29.63 -1.16
CA ARG A 171 20.64 28.49 -0.48
C ARG A 171 20.22 27.18 -1.16
N VAL A 172 20.95 26.81 -2.21
CA VAL A 172 20.70 25.56 -2.96
C VAL A 172 21.22 24.36 -2.17
N LEU A 173 20.36 23.35 -1.98
CA LEU A 173 20.65 22.06 -1.38
C LEU A 173 20.35 20.95 -2.39
N HIS A 174 21.34 20.08 -2.61
CA HIS A 174 21.22 18.94 -3.51
C HIS A 174 20.62 17.74 -2.76
N PHE A 175 19.46 17.26 -3.20
CA PHE A 175 18.81 16.09 -2.63
C PHE A 175 19.54 14.82 -3.06
N LYS A 176 20.35 14.28 -2.14
CA LYS A 176 21.05 13.00 -2.29
C LYS A 176 20.36 11.84 -1.58
N GLY A 177 19.30 12.11 -0.83
CA GLY A 177 18.51 11.13 -0.07
C GLY A 177 17.98 11.69 1.25
N SER A 178 16.88 11.11 1.77
CA SER A 178 16.21 11.55 3.00
C SER A 178 17.04 11.42 4.28
N ASP A 179 18.15 10.67 4.23
CA ASP A 179 19.12 10.42 5.29
C ASP A 179 20.39 11.31 5.18
N ASP A 180 20.42 12.28 4.25
CA ASP A 180 21.51 13.26 4.14
C ASP A 180 21.44 14.33 5.26
N PRO A 181 22.47 14.46 6.13
CA PRO A 181 22.50 15.47 7.19
C PRO A 181 22.54 16.92 6.67
N ALA A 182 22.92 17.16 5.40
CA ALA A 182 22.93 18.50 4.79
C ALA A 182 21.52 19.11 4.65
N LEU A 183 20.47 18.29 4.78
CA LEU A 183 19.07 18.74 4.76
C LEU A 183 18.63 19.41 6.08
N ARG A 184 19.36 19.17 7.17
CA ARG A 184 18.99 19.64 8.52
C ARG A 184 18.80 21.17 8.63
N PRO A 185 19.69 22.03 8.08
CA PRO A 185 19.54 23.48 8.21
C PRO A 185 18.27 24.05 7.53
N LEU A 186 17.75 23.38 6.49
CA LEU A 186 16.48 23.75 5.86
C LEU A 186 15.29 23.36 6.74
N VAL A 187 15.33 22.16 7.35
CA VAL A 187 14.29 21.71 8.29
C VAL A 187 14.23 22.64 9.51
N GLU A 188 15.37 23.06 10.04
CA GLU A 188 15.46 24.01 11.16
C GLU A 188 14.93 25.41 10.76
N ALA A 189 15.31 25.94 9.58
CA ALA A 189 14.83 27.25 9.11
C ALA A 189 13.32 27.29 8.81
N LEU A 190 12.73 26.20 8.29
CA LEU A 190 11.27 26.12 8.12
C LEU A 190 10.53 26.01 9.46
N ALA A 191 11.12 25.32 10.44
CA ALA A 191 10.55 25.19 11.78
C ALA A 191 10.55 26.53 12.54
N GLU A 192 11.55 27.40 12.34
CA GLU A 192 11.53 28.79 12.83
C GLU A 192 10.36 29.59 12.22
N GLY A 193 10.02 29.34 10.96
CA GLY A 193 8.80 29.83 10.31
C GLY A 193 7.50 29.12 10.72
N GLY A 194 7.56 28.18 11.66
CA GLY A 194 6.43 27.41 12.17
C GLY A 194 5.99 26.21 11.31
N VAL A 195 6.73 25.85 10.27
CA VAL A 195 6.43 24.76 9.34
C VAL A 195 7.38 23.58 9.57
N THR A 196 6.86 22.43 9.95
CA THR A 196 7.70 21.23 10.08
C THR A 196 7.84 20.53 8.73
N LEU A 197 9.04 20.52 8.15
CA LEU A 197 9.38 19.69 6.99
C LEU A 197 9.94 18.33 7.45
N LYS A 198 9.40 17.26 6.89
CA LYS A 198 9.94 15.89 6.99
C LYS A 198 10.08 15.32 5.59
N ILE A 199 11.24 14.74 5.28
CA ILE A 199 11.50 14.08 4.00
C ILE A 199 11.47 12.58 4.29
N LEU A 200 10.46 11.88 3.77
CA LEU A 200 10.15 10.47 4.12
C LEU A 200 10.94 9.45 3.29
N GLY A 201 11.51 9.89 2.16
CA GLY A 201 12.29 9.09 1.24
C GLY A 201 12.40 9.79 -0.13
N PRO A 202 13.06 9.16 -1.12
CA PRO A 202 13.91 7.97 -1.00
C PRO A 202 15.17 8.23 -0.15
N SER A 203 15.74 7.19 0.46
CA SER A 203 17.07 7.31 1.10
C SER A 203 18.19 7.32 0.07
N GLY A 204 19.39 7.78 0.43
CA GLY A 204 20.46 8.00 -0.55
C GLY A 204 20.98 6.71 -1.18
N ARG A 205 20.90 5.59 -0.46
CA ARG A 205 21.13 4.26 -1.04
C ARG A 205 20.08 3.88 -2.11
N HIS A 206 18.84 4.36 -1.98
CA HIS A 206 17.80 4.19 -2.99
C HIS A 206 18.07 5.15 -4.18
N VAL A 207 18.32 6.44 -3.93
CA VAL A 207 18.68 7.42 -5.00
C VAL A 207 19.87 6.96 -5.84
N ALA A 208 20.94 6.45 -5.20
CA ALA A 208 22.12 5.91 -5.89
C ALA A 208 21.80 4.65 -6.72
N ALA A 209 20.97 3.74 -6.22
CA ALA A 209 20.53 2.58 -7.00
C ALA A 209 19.64 2.98 -8.20
N CYS A 210 18.91 4.09 -8.10
CA CYS A 210 18.24 4.69 -9.25
C CYS A 210 19.23 5.31 -10.24
N ALA A 211 20.25 6.03 -9.77
CA ALA A 211 21.30 6.61 -10.62
C ALA A 211 22.09 5.52 -11.39
N GLU A 212 22.47 4.42 -10.73
CA GLU A 212 23.07 3.23 -11.38
C GLU A 212 22.15 2.63 -12.45
N GLY A 213 20.84 2.58 -12.17
CA GLY A 213 19.82 2.08 -13.10
C GLY A 213 19.58 3.01 -14.29
N ILE A 214 19.60 4.33 -14.09
CA ILE A 214 19.53 5.34 -15.15
C ILE A 214 20.73 5.17 -16.09
N ALA A 215 21.95 5.21 -15.55
CA ALA A 215 23.18 5.10 -16.34
C ALA A 215 23.21 3.81 -17.19
N GLY A 216 23.04 2.66 -16.53
CA GLY A 216 23.12 1.36 -17.20
C GLY A 216 22.04 1.12 -18.25
N ASN A 217 20.83 1.66 -18.05
CA ASN A 217 19.76 1.56 -19.04
C ASN A 217 19.91 2.58 -20.16
N LEU A 218 20.38 3.79 -19.87
CA LEU A 218 20.54 4.86 -20.86
C LEU A 218 21.62 4.51 -21.89
N ASP A 219 22.77 3.96 -21.47
CA ASP A 219 23.82 3.50 -22.41
C ASP A 219 23.37 2.31 -23.27
N ALA A 220 22.63 1.36 -22.68
CA ALA A 220 22.03 0.26 -23.43
C ALA A 220 20.94 0.74 -24.42
N LEU A 221 20.17 1.79 -24.07
CA LEU A 221 19.16 2.41 -24.92
C LEU A 221 19.79 3.19 -26.07
N ARG A 222 20.82 4.01 -25.80
CA ARG A 222 21.66 4.70 -26.81
C ARG A 222 22.20 3.70 -27.84
N THR A 223 22.71 2.56 -27.37
CA THR A 223 23.23 1.46 -28.21
C THR A 223 22.15 0.85 -29.13
N GLU A 224 20.93 0.64 -28.61
CA GLU A 224 19.84 0.01 -29.37
C GLU A 224 19.15 0.99 -30.33
N ILE A 225 19.11 2.28 -29.99
CA ILE A 225 18.68 3.35 -30.90
C ILE A 225 19.70 3.53 -32.04
N GLN A 226 21.00 3.48 -31.76
CA GLN A 226 22.05 3.54 -32.78
C GLN A 226 21.86 2.44 -33.84
N ARG A 227 21.64 1.19 -33.42
CA ARG A 227 21.28 0.08 -34.33
C ARG A 227 19.98 0.34 -35.09
N ALA A 228 18.97 0.91 -34.44
CA ALA A 228 17.69 1.21 -35.07
C ALA A 228 17.81 2.30 -36.15
N LEU A 229 18.69 3.30 -35.97
CA LEU A 229 18.99 4.34 -36.95
C LEU A 229 19.82 3.82 -38.14
N GLU A 230 20.70 2.85 -37.90
CA GLU A 230 21.46 2.13 -38.93
C GLU A 230 20.54 1.22 -39.78
N VAL A 231 19.66 0.44 -39.14
CA VAL A 231 18.67 -0.40 -39.83
C VAL A 231 17.59 0.44 -40.53
N ALA A 232 17.29 1.64 -40.02
CA ALA A 232 16.41 2.61 -40.66
C ALA A 232 17.11 3.48 -41.73
N ALA A 233 18.24 3.03 -42.29
CA ALA A 233 18.87 3.63 -43.47
C ALA A 233 18.78 2.68 -44.69
N PRO A 234 17.72 2.77 -45.52
CA PRO A 234 17.62 2.01 -46.77
C PRO A 234 18.48 2.66 -47.85
N GLY A 235 19.01 1.85 -48.77
CA GLY A 235 19.65 2.38 -49.97
C GLY A 235 18.62 2.99 -50.93
N GLY A 236 18.71 4.29 -51.19
CA GLY A 236 18.11 4.94 -52.37
C GLY A 236 16.83 5.76 -52.18
N SER A 237 16.43 6.12 -50.95
CA SER A 237 15.28 7.01 -50.70
C SER A 237 15.69 8.31 -49.99
N GLU A 238 15.22 9.46 -50.48
CA GLU A 238 15.53 10.82 -49.99
C GLU A 238 14.79 11.19 -48.69
N GLU A 239 14.73 10.28 -47.70
CA GLU A 239 14.11 10.57 -46.40
C GLU A 239 15.05 11.44 -45.55
N SER A 240 14.52 12.54 -44.99
CA SER A 240 15.34 13.49 -44.23
C SER A 240 15.82 12.89 -42.90
N GLY A 241 16.99 13.34 -42.42
CA GLY A 241 17.55 12.87 -41.15
C GLY A 241 16.60 13.01 -39.96
N GLU A 242 15.86 14.12 -39.91
CA GLU A 242 14.82 14.39 -38.91
C GLU A 242 13.63 13.44 -39.03
N ALA A 243 13.12 13.18 -40.25
CA ALA A 243 12.02 12.23 -40.44
C ALA A 243 12.40 10.82 -39.97
N ARG A 244 13.65 10.39 -40.21
CA ARG A 244 14.20 9.14 -39.69
C ARG A 244 14.34 9.16 -38.17
N GLU A 245 14.82 10.25 -37.56
CA GLU A 245 14.91 10.38 -36.10
C GLU A 245 13.54 10.28 -35.44
N LEU A 246 12.53 11.00 -35.96
CA LEU A 246 11.15 10.94 -35.49
C LEU A 246 10.51 9.55 -35.68
N SER A 247 10.81 8.84 -36.79
CA SER A 247 10.29 7.48 -37.01
C SER A 247 10.86 6.45 -36.03
N VAL A 248 12.11 6.64 -35.59
CA VAL A 248 12.74 5.81 -34.55
C VAL A 248 12.22 6.19 -33.17
N TYR A 249 12.14 7.48 -32.82
CA TYR A 249 11.54 7.95 -31.56
C TYR A 249 10.12 7.40 -31.38
N ARG A 250 9.23 7.58 -32.37
CA ARG A 250 7.86 7.05 -32.33
C ARG A 250 7.81 5.55 -32.07
N ARG A 251 8.65 4.75 -32.75
CA ARG A 251 8.68 3.29 -32.58
C ARG A 251 8.95 2.88 -31.12
N TYR A 252 9.88 3.56 -30.45
CA TYR A 252 10.18 3.31 -29.04
C TYR A 252 9.14 3.90 -28.09
N ALA A 253 8.68 5.13 -28.34
CA ALA A 253 7.62 5.79 -27.57
C ALA A 253 6.30 4.98 -27.60
N GLU A 254 5.86 4.53 -28.77
CA GLU A 254 4.70 3.65 -28.94
C GLU A 254 4.89 2.29 -28.24
N SER A 255 6.09 1.70 -28.32
CA SER A 255 6.40 0.44 -27.61
C SER A 255 6.32 0.63 -26.10
N PHE A 256 6.91 1.69 -25.56
CA PHE A 256 6.84 2.01 -24.14
C PHE A 256 5.42 2.40 -23.69
N ALA A 257 4.63 3.03 -24.57
CA ALA A 257 3.24 3.40 -24.33
C ALA A 257 2.29 2.19 -24.38
N ALA A 258 2.54 1.18 -25.22
CA ALA A 258 1.76 -0.05 -25.30
C ALA A 258 2.04 -0.97 -24.10
N GLU A 259 3.30 -1.07 -23.68
CA GLU A 259 3.70 -1.80 -22.47
C GLU A 259 3.05 -1.26 -21.18
N ARG A 260 2.72 0.03 -21.11
CA ARG A 260 1.99 0.62 -19.96
C ARG A 260 0.52 0.18 -19.86
N GLU A 261 -0.05 -0.32 -20.95
CA GLU A 261 -1.42 -0.88 -21.02
C GLU A 261 -1.44 -2.41 -20.91
N GLU A 262 -0.32 -3.10 -21.18
CA GLU A 262 -0.21 -4.57 -21.09
C GLU A 262 0.04 -5.04 -19.63
N PRO A 263 -0.82 -5.89 -19.05
CA PRO A 263 -0.74 -6.23 -17.63
C PRO A 263 0.32 -7.31 -17.32
N GLU A 264 1.44 -6.93 -16.69
CA GLU A 264 2.53 -7.78 -16.16
C GLU A 264 2.51 -9.26 -16.61
N GLY A 265 3.35 -9.61 -17.58
CA GLY A 265 3.56 -11.00 -18.00
C GLY A 265 3.45 -11.27 -19.50
N THR A 266 3.40 -10.24 -20.32
CA THR A 266 3.87 -10.27 -21.69
C THR A 266 5.36 -9.94 -21.73
N GLU A 267 6.14 -10.75 -22.44
CA GLU A 267 7.47 -10.37 -22.92
C GLU A 267 7.28 -9.46 -24.13
N ALA A 268 6.82 -8.23 -23.87
CA ALA A 268 7.33 -7.10 -24.62
C ALA A 268 8.84 -6.96 -24.30
N ALA A 269 9.58 -6.30 -25.19
CA ALA A 269 10.99 -6.59 -25.39
C ALA A 269 11.87 -6.36 -24.15
N GLY A 270 13.05 -6.98 -24.12
CA GLY A 270 14.08 -6.70 -23.10
C GLY A 270 14.74 -5.32 -23.26
N MET A 271 13.96 -4.29 -23.61
CA MET A 271 14.42 -2.92 -23.81
C MET A 271 14.69 -2.25 -22.46
N PRO A 272 15.78 -1.48 -22.33
CA PRO A 272 16.05 -0.72 -21.12
C PRO A 272 15.02 0.42 -20.98
N ARG A 273 14.44 0.56 -19.78
CA ARG A 273 13.55 1.68 -19.43
C ARG A 273 14.27 2.62 -18.48
N VAL A 274 14.34 3.90 -18.83
CA VAL A 274 15.03 4.91 -18.02
C VAL A 274 14.05 5.68 -17.13
N SER A 275 12.93 6.19 -17.68
CA SER A 275 12.00 7.10 -16.95
C SER A 275 11.49 6.57 -15.61
N ASN A 276 11.25 5.26 -15.47
CA ASN A 276 10.83 4.66 -14.20
C ASN A 276 11.86 4.86 -13.07
N PHE A 277 13.17 4.85 -13.36
CA PHE A 277 14.20 5.09 -12.34
C PHE A 277 14.30 6.57 -11.96
N VAL A 278 14.01 7.49 -12.89
CA VAL A 278 13.92 8.94 -12.62
C VAL A 278 12.70 9.24 -11.73
N ASN A 279 11.53 8.70 -12.08
CA ASN A 279 10.32 8.73 -11.25
C ASN A 279 10.59 8.26 -9.80
N LEU A 280 11.34 7.16 -9.64
CA LEU A 280 11.71 6.58 -8.33
C LEU A 280 12.78 7.38 -7.55
N GLN A 281 13.28 8.49 -8.09
CA GLN A 281 14.07 9.47 -7.32
C GLN A 281 13.19 10.54 -6.63
N SER A 282 11.90 10.63 -6.97
CA SER A 282 10.94 11.60 -6.41
C SER A 282 10.99 11.72 -4.89
N SER A 283 11.42 12.88 -4.39
CA SER A 283 11.39 13.18 -2.96
C SER A 283 9.95 13.20 -2.45
N VAL A 284 9.68 12.39 -1.42
CA VAL A 284 8.38 12.31 -0.75
C VAL A 284 8.43 13.07 0.56
N LEU A 285 7.49 14.00 0.71
CA LEU A 285 7.57 15.12 1.64
C LEU A 285 6.31 15.21 2.48
N LEU A 286 6.50 15.50 3.76
CA LEU A 286 5.45 15.83 4.70
C LEU A 286 5.71 17.23 5.25
N LEU A 287 4.76 18.13 5.01
CA LEU A 287 4.71 19.46 5.61
C LEU A 287 3.63 19.46 6.70
N GLU A 288 3.98 19.83 7.93
CA GLU A 288 3.05 19.96 9.05
C GLU A 288 2.96 21.43 9.51
N TYR A 289 1.75 21.98 9.56
CA TYR A 289 1.49 23.37 9.98
C TYR A 289 0.11 23.47 10.66
N ARG A 290 0.02 24.12 11.83
CA ARG A 290 -1.20 24.18 12.67
C ARG A 290 -1.89 22.81 12.83
N GLU A 291 -1.11 21.79 13.20
CA GLU A 291 -1.52 20.38 13.34
C GLU A 291 -1.99 19.67 12.05
N LYS A 292 -2.11 20.39 10.91
CA LYS A 292 -2.48 19.81 9.62
C LYS A 292 -1.28 19.15 8.94
N LYS A 293 -1.48 17.94 8.41
CA LYS A 293 -0.46 17.12 7.76
C LYS A 293 -0.69 17.01 6.26
N LEU A 294 0.28 17.44 5.46
CA LEU A 294 0.18 17.54 4.01
C LEU A 294 1.26 16.66 3.35
N LEU A 295 0.85 15.68 2.54
CA LEU A 295 1.77 14.77 1.83
C LEU A 295 1.92 15.18 0.37
N PHE A 296 3.17 15.25 -0.10
CA PHE A 296 3.53 15.45 -1.50
C PHE A 296 4.47 14.32 -1.91
N THR A 297 4.18 13.64 -3.02
CA THR A 297 4.85 12.39 -3.38
C THR A 297 5.82 12.50 -4.57
N GLY A 298 5.80 13.61 -5.31
CA GLY A 298 6.25 13.62 -6.70
C GLY A 298 5.62 12.45 -7.48
N ASP A 299 6.35 11.91 -8.44
CA ASP A 299 5.91 10.78 -9.29
C ASP A 299 6.52 9.44 -8.86
N MET A 300 6.82 9.35 -7.56
CA MET A 300 7.19 8.12 -6.86
C MET A 300 6.15 7.01 -7.09
N GLN A 301 6.54 5.96 -7.82
CA GLN A 301 5.65 4.86 -8.23
C GLN A 301 5.32 3.92 -7.03
N LEU A 302 4.56 4.43 -6.05
CA LEU A 302 4.29 3.81 -4.75
C LEU A 302 3.49 2.50 -4.85
N ALA A 303 2.61 2.35 -5.85
CA ALA A 303 1.71 1.20 -5.98
C ALA A 303 2.38 0.04 -6.75
N ASP A 304 3.12 0.36 -7.81
CA ASP A 304 3.95 -0.58 -8.55
C ASP A 304 5.27 0.11 -8.96
N PRO A 305 6.38 -0.15 -8.25
CA PRO A 305 7.68 0.43 -8.59
C PRO A 305 8.26 -0.02 -9.94
N GLN A 306 7.61 -0.95 -10.67
CA GLN A 306 7.99 -1.40 -12.02
C GLN A 306 9.47 -1.78 -12.22
N THR A 307 10.17 -2.14 -11.14
CA THR A 307 11.59 -2.50 -11.14
C THR A 307 11.83 -3.81 -10.40
N LYS A 308 12.90 -4.50 -10.78
CA LYS A 308 13.34 -5.77 -10.20
C LYS A 308 14.50 -5.57 -9.21
N ASP A 309 15.04 -4.34 -9.08
CA ASP A 309 16.15 -4.11 -8.17
C ASP A 309 15.76 -4.28 -6.70
N ARG A 310 16.64 -4.92 -5.94
CA ARG A 310 16.40 -5.33 -4.56
C ARG A 310 16.69 -4.23 -3.54
N THR A 311 17.50 -3.22 -3.92
CA THR A 311 17.75 -2.02 -3.11
C THR A 311 16.57 -1.06 -3.24
N ILE A 312 16.15 -0.72 -4.46
CA ILE A 312 14.97 0.12 -4.74
C ILE A 312 13.72 -0.48 -4.09
N LEU A 313 13.41 -1.76 -4.35
CA LEU A 313 12.25 -2.42 -3.73
C LEU A 313 12.33 -2.45 -2.19
N ALA A 314 13.52 -2.35 -1.59
CA ALA A 314 13.67 -2.21 -0.13
C ALA A 314 13.45 -0.76 0.34
N GLY A 315 13.94 0.23 -0.41
CA GLY A 315 13.65 1.65 -0.21
C GLY A 315 12.14 1.94 -0.27
N MET A 316 11.45 1.40 -1.28
CA MET A 316 10.00 1.55 -1.43
C MET A 316 9.20 1.00 -0.23
N ARG A 317 9.60 -0.16 0.32
CA ARG A 317 8.96 -0.69 1.55
C ARG A 317 9.24 0.16 2.78
N ALA A 318 10.43 0.77 2.89
CA ALA A 318 10.75 1.69 3.98
C ALA A 318 9.96 3.00 3.87
N LEU A 319 9.87 3.57 2.67
CA LEU A 319 9.07 4.76 2.37
C LEU A 319 7.58 4.54 2.62
N THR A 320 7.00 3.44 2.13
CA THR A 320 5.61 3.07 2.39
C THR A 320 5.32 2.92 3.89
N LYS A 321 6.29 2.41 4.66
CA LYS A 321 6.22 2.37 6.13
C LYS A 321 6.28 3.79 6.74
N ALA A 322 7.20 4.64 6.30
CA ALA A 322 7.31 6.03 6.79
C ALA A 322 6.05 6.86 6.52
N ILE A 323 5.36 6.61 5.40
CA ILE A 323 4.04 7.20 5.09
C ILE A 323 2.99 6.67 6.09
N ARG A 324 2.93 5.35 6.33
CA ARG A 324 2.00 4.76 7.32
C ARG A 324 2.24 5.30 8.74
N GLU A 325 3.49 5.53 9.12
CA GLU A 325 3.87 6.03 10.46
C GLU A 325 3.47 7.50 10.70
N HIS A 326 3.25 8.28 9.64
CA HIS A 326 2.82 9.68 9.74
C HIS A 326 1.33 9.91 9.48
N SER A 327 0.62 8.90 8.99
CA SER A 327 -0.83 8.83 8.83
C SER A 327 -1.61 9.22 10.11
N PRO A 328 -2.86 9.74 10.02
CA PRO A 328 -3.56 10.18 8.81
C PRO A 328 -3.03 11.52 8.28
N TYR A 329 -3.32 11.81 7.02
CA TYR A 329 -3.04 13.10 6.37
C TYR A 329 -4.32 13.90 6.14
N ASP A 330 -4.26 15.22 6.26
CA ASP A 330 -5.38 16.11 5.91
C ASP A 330 -5.48 16.36 4.39
N PHE A 331 -4.34 16.33 3.70
CA PHE A 331 -4.22 16.48 2.25
C PHE A 331 -3.14 15.56 1.67
N VAL A 332 -3.40 15.00 0.49
CA VAL A 332 -2.38 14.31 -0.32
C VAL A 332 -2.44 14.81 -1.76
N LYS A 333 -1.31 15.31 -2.28
CA LYS A 333 -1.08 15.41 -3.72
C LYS A 333 -0.78 14.01 -4.25
N LEU A 334 -1.64 13.47 -5.12
CA LEU A 334 -1.46 12.16 -5.71
C LEU A 334 -0.28 12.12 -6.68
N SER A 335 0.36 10.96 -6.74
CA SER A 335 1.58 10.70 -7.50
C SER A 335 1.33 10.36 -8.96
N HIS A 336 2.30 10.64 -9.83
CA HIS A 336 2.37 10.20 -11.22
C HIS A 336 1.18 10.66 -12.05
N HIS A 337 0.84 11.94 -11.87
CA HIS A 337 -0.39 12.59 -12.36
C HIS A 337 -1.68 11.77 -12.13
N GLY A 338 -1.71 10.89 -11.11
CA GLY A 338 -2.79 9.95 -10.85
C GLY A 338 -2.72 8.63 -11.64
N SER A 339 -1.52 8.14 -11.96
CA SER A 339 -1.27 6.85 -12.63
C SER A 339 -1.64 5.63 -11.77
N HIS A 340 -1.93 4.49 -12.40
CA HIS A 340 -2.19 3.21 -11.72
C HIS A 340 -1.01 2.68 -10.89
N ASN A 341 0.22 3.07 -11.23
CA ASN A 341 1.42 2.69 -10.47
C ASN A 341 1.82 3.71 -9.40
N GLY A 342 1.22 4.90 -9.39
CA GLY A 342 1.42 5.94 -8.37
C GLY A 342 0.53 5.80 -7.14
N ILE A 343 -0.69 5.24 -7.28
CA ILE A 343 -1.65 5.14 -6.18
C ILE A 343 -2.52 3.87 -6.26
N SER A 344 -2.95 3.35 -5.11
CA SER A 344 -3.83 2.19 -4.99
C SER A 344 -4.74 2.30 -3.76
N ALA A 345 -5.77 1.45 -3.66
CA ALA A 345 -6.64 1.41 -2.48
C ALA A 345 -5.85 1.17 -1.18
N GLU A 346 -4.91 0.22 -1.18
CA GLU A 346 -4.05 -0.08 -0.03
C GLU A 346 -3.21 1.15 0.40
N LEU A 347 -2.78 1.98 -0.57
CA LEU A 347 -2.07 3.22 -0.27
C LEU A 347 -2.96 4.31 0.31
N VAL A 348 -4.21 4.43 -0.13
CA VAL A 348 -5.18 5.36 0.49
C VAL A 348 -5.48 4.95 1.93
N ASP A 349 -5.59 3.64 2.20
CA ASP A 349 -5.75 3.10 3.56
C ASP A 349 -4.49 3.37 4.41
N ILE A 350 -3.29 3.23 3.84
CA ILE A 350 -2.00 3.61 4.45
C ILE A 350 -1.97 5.10 4.81
N MET A 351 -2.44 5.97 3.91
CA MET A 351 -2.55 7.42 4.11
C MET A 351 -3.69 7.83 5.07
N GLY A 352 -4.46 6.86 5.59
CA GLY A 352 -5.48 7.08 6.60
C GLY A 352 -6.80 7.64 6.05
N HIS A 353 -7.06 7.43 4.74
CA HIS A 353 -8.20 8.01 4.01
C HIS A 353 -8.24 9.54 4.08
N PRO A 354 -7.26 10.25 3.48
CA PRO A 354 -7.19 11.71 3.50
C PRO A 354 -8.48 12.36 2.98
N PRO A 355 -9.03 13.37 3.68
CA PRO A 355 -10.29 14.00 3.30
C PRO A 355 -10.15 14.92 2.07
N LEU A 356 -8.92 15.33 1.73
CA LEU A 356 -8.60 16.14 0.56
C LEU A 356 -7.54 15.46 -0.32
N LEU A 357 -7.82 15.36 -1.62
CA LEU A 357 -6.85 14.91 -2.63
C LEU A 357 -6.63 16.00 -3.68
N GLY A 358 -5.39 16.14 -4.15
CA GLY A 358 -5.05 16.99 -5.30
C GLY A 358 -4.39 16.18 -6.40
N VAL A 359 -4.62 16.55 -7.67
CA VAL A 359 -3.88 16.02 -8.82
C VAL A 359 -3.52 17.19 -9.74
N CYS A 360 -2.31 17.20 -10.29
CA CYS A 360 -1.97 18.04 -11.42
C CYS A 360 -1.80 17.14 -12.64
N ALA A 361 -2.33 17.58 -13.77
CA ALA A 361 -2.36 16.96 -15.08
C ALA A 361 -2.81 18.03 -16.11
N GLY A 362 -2.35 17.96 -17.35
CA GLY A 362 -2.72 18.93 -18.39
C GLY A 362 -3.96 18.54 -19.19
N GLU A 363 -4.66 19.52 -19.79
CA GLU A 363 -5.89 19.30 -20.57
C GLU A 363 -5.67 18.34 -21.76
N LYS A 364 -4.45 18.24 -22.31
CA LYS A 364 -4.13 17.30 -23.41
C LYS A 364 -3.94 15.86 -22.95
N SER A 365 -3.76 15.59 -21.65
CA SER A 365 -3.51 14.23 -21.16
C SER A 365 -4.62 13.28 -21.58
N ARG A 366 -4.25 12.12 -22.13
CA ARG A 366 -5.21 11.12 -22.65
C ARG A 366 -5.32 9.93 -21.71
N ARG A 367 -4.31 9.70 -20.85
CA ARG A 367 -4.27 8.60 -19.88
C ARG A 367 -4.27 9.01 -18.41
N HIS A 368 -3.94 10.25 -18.05
CA HIS A 368 -3.78 10.67 -16.65
C HIS A 368 -4.78 11.80 -16.28
N PRO A 369 -5.48 11.74 -15.13
CA PRO A 369 -5.49 10.64 -14.16
C PRO A 369 -6.10 9.35 -14.71
N HIS A 370 -5.53 8.20 -14.32
CA HIS A 370 -5.91 6.90 -14.87
C HIS A 370 -7.35 6.51 -14.49
N PRO A 371 -8.13 5.84 -15.35
CA PRO A 371 -9.51 5.47 -15.02
C PRO A 371 -9.66 4.66 -13.73
N GLU A 372 -8.73 3.75 -13.41
CA GLU A 372 -8.76 3.02 -12.12
C GLU A 372 -8.52 3.96 -10.92
N THR A 373 -7.70 5.01 -11.08
CA THR A 373 -7.50 6.06 -10.08
C THR A 373 -8.75 6.90 -9.91
N LEU A 374 -9.45 7.25 -11.01
CA LEU A 374 -10.73 7.97 -10.95
C LEU A 374 -11.82 7.14 -10.24
N GLU A 375 -11.91 5.83 -10.49
CA GLU A 375 -12.83 4.94 -9.75
C GLU A 375 -12.43 4.77 -8.27
N LEU A 376 -11.13 4.71 -7.97
CA LEU A 376 -10.62 4.71 -6.59
C LEU A 376 -11.03 6.01 -5.87
N MET A 377 -10.78 7.16 -6.49
CA MET A 377 -11.14 8.48 -5.94
C MET A 377 -12.66 8.58 -5.72
N LYS A 378 -13.49 8.16 -6.68
CA LYS A 378 -14.96 8.08 -6.49
C LYS A 378 -15.33 7.25 -5.26
N THR A 379 -14.76 6.06 -5.11
CA THR A 379 -15.12 5.11 -4.05
C THR A 379 -14.75 5.66 -2.66
N VAL A 380 -13.50 6.10 -2.50
CA VAL A 380 -12.96 6.71 -1.27
C VAL A 380 -13.79 7.93 -0.83
N VAL A 381 -14.21 8.74 -1.81
CA VAL A 381 -14.98 9.97 -1.60
C VAL A 381 -16.43 9.70 -1.26
N ALA A 382 -17.11 8.83 -2.00
CA ALA A 382 -18.54 8.57 -1.86
C ALA A 382 -18.88 7.94 -0.49
N GLU A 383 -18.01 7.09 0.03
CA GLU A 383 -18.21 6.43 1.33
C GLU A 383 -17.89 7.35 2.53
N ARG A 384 -17.07 8.40 2.35
CA ARG A 384 -16.48 9.17 3.47
C ARG A 384 -16.59 10.70 3.36
N ARG A 385 -17.32 11.23 2.38
CA ARG A 385 -17.46 12.69 2.09
C ARG A 385 -16.12 13.39 1.74
N GLY A 386 -15.21 12.67 1.08
CA GLY A 386 -13.96 13.27 0.61
C GLY A 386 -14.17 14.38 -0.43
N ARG A 387 -13.17 15.23 -0.63
CA ARG A 387 -13.16 16.29 -1.65
C ARG A 387 -11.85 16.30 -2.42
N TRP A 388 -11.89 16.64 -3.70
CA TRP A 388 -10.69 16.67 -4.52
C TRP A 388 -10.82 17.55 -5.76
N ALA A 389 -9.67 18.03 -6.24
CA ALA A 389 -9.55 18.85 -7.44
C ALA A 389 -8.44 18.32 -8.35
N ARG A 390 -8.60 18.52 -9.67
CA ARG A 390 -7.59 18.18 -10.69
C ARG A 390 -7.46 19.28 -11.74
N THR A 391 -6.24 19.65 -12.09
CA THR A 391 -5.99 20.84 -12.93
C THR A 391 -6.54 20.72 -14.36
N ASP A 392 -6.61 19.51 -14.94
CA ASP A 392 -7.16 19.27 -16.30
C ASP A 392 -8.69 19.47 -16.42
N VAL A 393 -9.38 19.63 -15.29
CA VAL A 393 -10.83 19.97 -15.23
C VAL A 393 -11.11 21.23 -14.42
N ASN A 394 -10.25 21.59 -13.47
CA ASN A 394 -10.45 22.69 -12.52
C ASN A 394 -9.55 23.92 -12.75
N GLY A 395 -8.51 23.78 -13.59
CA GLY A 395 -7.43 24.76 -13.71
C GLY A 395 -6.79 25.03 -12.35
N LEU A 396 -6.49 26.30 -12.08
CA LEU A 396 -5.98 26.74 -10.79
C LEU A 396 -6.99 26.42 -9.69
N SER A 397 -6.52 25.68 -8.67
CA SER A 397 -7.36 25.13 -7.61
C SER A 397 -6.74 25.42 -6.24
N THR A 398 -7.40 26.24 -5.42
CA THR A 398 -6.90 26.67 -4.10
C THR A 398 -7.72 26.06 -2.98
N ILE A 399 -7.02 25.36 -2.08
CA ILE A 399 -7.54 24.83 -0.81
C ILE A 399 -7.14 25.79 0.31
N SER A 400 -8.09 26.31 1.10
CA SER A 400 -7.80 27.11 2.31
C SER A 400 -8.15 26.32 3.56
N PHE A 401 -7.25 26.39 4.55
CA PHE A 401 -7.37 25.77 5.89
C PHE A 401 -7.58 26.84 6.97
N ASP A 402 -8.08 28.02 6.60
CA ASP A 402 -8.32 29.14 7.53
C ASP A 402 -9.64 28.99 8.33
N THR A 403 -10.33 27.84 8.17
CA THR A 403 -11.59 27.45 8.84
C THR A 403 -11.55 25.97 9.22
N ASP A 404 -12.33 25.57 10.24
CA ASP A 404 -12.31 24.20 10.81
C ASP A 404 -12.58 23.10 9.77
N GLU A 405 -13.53 23.34 8.86
CA GLU A 405 -13.65 22.59 7.61
C GLU A 405 -12.91 23.37 6.51
N PRO A 406 -11.86 22.81 5.87
CA PRO A 406 -11.17 23.49 4.78
C PRO A 406 -12.11 23.80 3.61
N THR A 407 -11.81 24.84 2.84
CA THR A 407 -12.56 25.20 1.63
C THR A 407 -11.77 24.84 0.38
N VAL A 408 -12.44 24.58 -0.75
CA VAL A 408 -11.80 24.32 -2.05
C VAL A 408 -12.43 25.22 -3.09
N ALA A 409 -11.66 26.17 -3.62
CA ALA A 409 -12.02 27.02 -4.74
C ALA A 409 -11.33 26.51 -6.02
N VAL A 410 -12.02 26.61 -7.15
CA VAL A 410 -11.53 26.16 -8.47
C VAL A 410 -11.80 27.24 -9.51
N SER A 411 -10.87 27.44 -10.45
CA SER A 411 -11.03 28.43 -11.52
C SER A 411 -12.07 28.03 -12.56
N CYS A 412 -12.30 26.73 -12.75
CA CYS A 412 -13.33 26.19 -13.64
C CYS A 412 -13.83 24.80 -13.21
N GLY A 413 -14.77 24.24 -13.99
CA GLY A 413 -15.31 22.90 -13.78
C GLY A 413 -16.07 22.74 -12.46
N ARG A 414 -15.94 21.57 -11.83
CA ARG A 414 -16.43 21.26 -10.48
C ARG A 414 -15.42 20.39 -9.75
N ILE A 415 -15.32 20.53 -8.43
CA ILE A 415 -14.59 19.55 -7.60
C ILE A 415 -15.27 18.18 -7.69
N ASN A 416 -14.52 17.12 -7.42
CA ASN A 416 -14.95 15.72 -7.52
C ASN A 416 -15.37 15.25 -8.93
N ASP A 417 -15.03 15.98 -10.01
CA ASP A 417 -15.35 15.57 -11.38
C ASP A 417 -14.47 14.40 -11.83
N ALA A 418 -15.07 13.21 -11.81
CA ALA A 418 -14.42 11.95 -12.17
C ALA A 418 -14.65 11.52 -13.64
N SER A 419 -14.87 12.48 -14.54
CA SER A 419 -14.90 12.24 -16.00
C SER A 419 -13.53 11.77 -16.51
N PRO A 420 -13.41 10.89 -17.52
CA PRO A 420 -12.10 10.53 -18.08
C PRO A 420 -11.38 11.75 -18.69
N PRO A 421 -10.04 11.71 -18.84
CA PRO A 421 -9.28 12.77 -19.52
C PRO A 421 -9.76 13.03 -20.95
N ARG A 422 -9.58 14.26 -21.45
CA ARG A 422 -10.27 14.77 -22.66
C ARG A 422 -9.60 14.35 -23.99
N GLY A 423 -9.64 13.05 -24.27
CA GLY A 423 -9.29 12.54 -25.61
C GLY A 423 -10.16 13.15 -26.72
N PRO A 424 -9.62 13.33 -27.95
CA PRO A 424 -10.31 14.03 -29.03
C PRO A 424 -11.61 13.34 -29.46
N SER A 425 -12.67 14.15 -29.69
CA SER A 425 -13.99 13.61 -30.03
C SER A 425 -13.94 12.75 -31.29
N ARG A 426 -14.28 11.46 -31.16
CA ARG A 426 -14.43 10.55 -32.31
C ARG A 426 -15.65 10.97 -33.14
N ARG A 427 -15.45 11.87 -34.11
CA ARG A 427 -16.36 12.01 -35.27
C ARG A 427 -16.62 10.61 -35.82
N ARG A 428 -17.89 10.16 -35.79
CA ARG A 428 -18.32 8.85 -36.30
C ARG A 428 -17.98 8.75 -37.80
N ARG A 429 -16.83 8.15 -38.14
CA ARG A 429 -16.63 7.56 -39.48
C ARG A 429 -17.70 6.49 -39.66
N ARG A 430 -18.65 6.70 -40.58
CA ARG A 430 -19.56 5.65 -41.02
C ARG A 430 -18.71 4.55 -41.67
N SER A 431 -18.69 3.36 -41.07
CA SER A 431 -18.02 2.19 -41.64
C SER A 431 -18.83 1.66 -42.82
N THR A 432 -18.36 1.91 -44.04
CA THR A 432 -18.86 1.24 -45.25
C THR A 432 -18.32 -0.18 -45.29
N SER A 433 -19.05 -1.12 -44.69
CA SER A 433 -18.72 -2.54 -44.71
C SER A 433 -19.01 -3.14 -46.08
N ALA A 434 -17.95 -3.34 -46.87
CA ALA A 434 -18.01 -4.11 -48.11
C ALA A 434 -17.50 -5.54 -47.84
N GLU A 435 -18.40 -6.48 -47.57
CA GLU A 435 -18.13 -7.92 -47.63
C GLU A 435 -19.15 -8.59 -48.56
N ALA A 436 -18.67 -9.53 -49.38
CA ALA A 436 -19.48 -10.21 -50.37
C ALA A 436 -20.17 -11.46 -49.79
N GLY A 437 -21.50 -11.57 -49.94
CA GLY A 437 -22.30 -12.69 -49.46
C GLY A 437 -23.44 -13.02 -50.41
N SER A 438 -23.30 -14.11 -51.18
CA SER A 438 -24.29 -14.55 -52.17
C SER A 438 -25.56 -15.14 -51.53
N ALA A 439 -26.76 -14.70 -51.98
CA ALA A 439 -27.78 -15.60 -52.54
C ALA A 439 -29.09 -14.93 -53.03
N ARG A 440 -29.62 -15.46 -54.15
CA ARG A 440 -31.04 -15.58 -54.56
C ARG A 440 -31.97 -14.34 -54.71
N ARG A 441 -32.06 -13.94 -55.98
CA ARG A 441 -33.21 -13.37 -56.74
C ARG A 441 -34.64 -13.60 -56.18
N SER A 442 -35.43 -12.52 -56.15
CA SER A 442 -36.80 -12.44 -56.68
C SER A 442 -37.09 -10.99 -57.08
N ARG A 443 -37.35 -10.70 -58.37
CA ARG A 443 -38.66 -10.27 -58.92
C ARG A 443 -39.35 -9.14 -58.12
N GLY A 444 -39.56 -7.94 -58.66
CA GLY A 444 -39.26 -7.42 -60.01
C GLY A 444 -39.66 -5.94 -60.17
N GLU A 445 -39.68 -5.44 -61.43
CA GLU A 445 -40.25 -4.16 -61.90
C GLU A 445 -39.63 -2.85 -61.33
N SER A 446 -38.94 -1.95 -62.06
CA SER A 446 -38.70 -1.69 -63.50
C SER A 446 -39.64 -0.71 -64.25
N ILE A 447 -39.61 0.58 -63.85
CA ILE A 447 -39.90 1.76 -64.70
C ILE A 447 -38.84 2.81 -64.24
N VAL A 448 -37.85 3.31 -65.01
CA VAL A 448 -37.84 4.10 -66.27
C VAL A 448 -38.47 5.50 -66.04
N SER A 449 -37.94 6.66 -66.46
CA SER A 449 -36.69 7.10 -67.12
C SER A 449 -35.95 8.13 -66.21
N GLY A 450 -34.76 8.71 -66.46
CA GLY A 450 -34.15 9.23 -67.70
C GLY A 450 -34.73 10.63 -68.05
N PRO A 451 -33.94 11.64 -68.47
CA PRO A 451 -32.58 11.56 -69.05
C PRO A 451 -31.50 12.41 -68.34
N CYS A 452 -30.34 12.51 -68.99
CA CYS A 452 -29.20 13.39 -68.67
C CYS A 452 -29.54 14.89 -68.77
N VAL A 453 -28.67 15.73 -68.19
CA VAL A 453 -27.87 16.75 -68.93
C VAL A 453 -26.74 17.28 -68.03
N ALA A 454 -25.58 17.57 -68.61
CA ALA A 454 -24.51 18.36 -67.99
C ALA A 454 -24.21 19.57 -68.87
N PRO A 455 -23.82 20.70 -68.26
CA PRO A 455 -22.49 21.26 -68.52
C PRO A 455 -21.70 21.44 -67.21
N ALA A 456 -20.37 21.30 -67.10
CA ALA A 456 -19.24 21.37 -68.04
C ALA A 456 -18.73 22.78 -68.40
N ARG A 457 -17.51 23.08 -67.91
CA ARG A 457 -16.49 24.02 -68.46
C ARG A 457 -16.91 25.51 -68.48
N GLY A 458 -16.01 26.48 -68.65
CA GLY A 458 -14.55 26.58 -68.79
C GLY A 458 -14.23 28.08 -68.96
N GLU A 459 -13.24 28.66 -68.29
CA GLU A 459 -11.83 28.75 -68.73
C GLU A 459 -11.61 29.53 -70.04
N GLU A 460 -10.66 30.48 -69.98
CA GLU A 460 -9.99 31.18 -71.12
C GLU A 460 -10.81 32.20 -71.96
N SER A 461 -10.24 33.29 -72.49
CA SER A 461 -8.92 33.93 -72.30
C SER A 461 -8.90 35.38 -72.87
N ALA A 462 -7.74 36.08 -72.74
CA ALA A 462 -7.31 37.28 -73.48
C ALA A 462 -7.98 38.66 -73.16
N SER A 463 -7.30 39.82 -73.22
CA SER A 463 -5.83 40.10 -73.23
C SER A 463 -5.48 41.60 -73.06
N ILE A 464 -4.36 41.88 -72.34
CA ILE A 464 -3.31 42.89 -72.66
C ILE A 464 -3.49 44.41 -72.31
N LYS A 465 -2.54 44.89 -71.47
CA LYS A 465 -1.84 46.22 -71.36
C LYS A 465 -2.33 47.41 -70.48
N GLU A 466 -1.45 47.73 -69.51
CA GLU A 466 -0.81 49.03 -69.14
C GLU A 466 -1.64 50.27 -68.68
N GLY A 467 -1.37 50.76 -67.43
CA GLY A 467 -1.25 52.22 -67.17
C GLY A 467 -1.86 52.87 -65.88
N GLY A 468 -1.11 52.89 -64.75
CA GLY A 468 -0.97 54.11 -63.90
C GLY A 468 -1.96 54.52 -62.76
N SER A 469 -1.42 54.57 -61.52
CA SER A 469 -1.51 55.69 -60.53
C SER A 469 -2.73 56.00 -59.61
N ILE A 470 -2.37 56.53 -58.41
CA ILE A 470 -3.09 57.46 -57.47
C ILE A 470 -4.09 56.95 -56.37
N MET A 471 -3.60 57.14 -55.12
CA MET A 471 -4.12 57.40 -53.75
C MET A 471 -5.62 57.54 -53.31
N ASN A 472 -5.81 57.11 -52.03
CA ASN A 472 -6.51 57.73 -50.86
C ASN A 472 -8.04 57.96 -50.69
N GLU A 473 -8.47 57.62 -49.45
CA GLU A 473 -9.31 58.39 -48.48
C GLU A 473 -10.86 58.26 -48.34
N ARG A 474 -11.28 58.30 -47.04
CA ARG A 474 -12.52 58.85 -46.41
C ARG A 474 -13.87 58.09 -46.33
N ARG A 475 -14.21 57.76 -45.06
CA ARG A 475 -15.40 58.19 -44.24
C ARG A 475 -16.87 57.99 -44.72
N ALA A 476 -17.57 57.16 -43.92
CA ALA A 476 -18.71 57.51 -43.01
C ALA A 476 -20.20 57.58 -43.46
N SER A 477 -21.09 57.21 -42.49
CA SER A 477 -22.51 57.61 -42.27
C SER A 477 -23.60 57.21 -43.29
N ALA A 478 -24.91 57.12 -42.97
CA ALA A 478 -25.68 56.87 -41.71
C ALA A 478 -27.21 56.75 -42.03
N ASN A 479 -28.05 56.27 -41.07
CA ASN A 479 -29.52 56.48 -40.95
C ASN A 479 -30.46 55.90 -42.08
N GLU A 480 -31.80 55.75 -41.98
CA GLU A 480 -32.80 55.82 -40.87
C GLU A 480 -34.15 55.07 -41.16
N ALA A 481 -34.90 54.73 -40.10
CA ALA A 481 -36.39 54.67 -39.92
C ALA A 481 -37.37 53.88 -40.86
N GLY A 482 -38.47 53.33 -40.29
CA GLY A 482 -39.59 52.70 -41.06
C GLY A 482 -40.70 51.95 -40.27
N ARG A 483 -41.57 52.68 -39.56
CA ARG A 483 -42.68 52.24 -38.63
C ARG A 483 -43.96 51.78 -39.40
N VAL A 484 -44.86 50.87 -38.95
CA VAL A 484 -46.18 51.11 -38.24
C VAL A 484 -47.11 49.83 -38.27
N THR A 485 -47.96 49.60 -37.24
CA THR A 485 -49.13 48.63 -37.09
C THR A 485 -48.87 47.11 -37.20
N GLY A 486 -49.64 46.17 -36.60
CA GLY A 486 -50.90 46.20 -35.79
C GLY A 486 -52.00 45.27 -36.37
N GLY A 487 -52.86 44.53 -35.65
CA GLY A 487 -53.13 44.29 -34.20
C GLY A 487 -54.28 43.23 -34.00
N HIS A 488 -54.75 42.99 -32.75
CA HIS A 488 -55.84 42.03 -32.33
C HIS A 488 -55.60 40.51 -32.56
N GLU A 489 -56.23 39.49 -31.95
CA GLU A 489 -56.97 39.10 -30.71
C GLU A 489 -57.46 37.63 -30.94
N SER A 490 -58.02 36.81 -30.03
CA SER A 490 -58.01 36.68 -28.56
C SER A 490 -58.61 35.30 -28.14
N HIS A 491 -58.33 34.82 -26.91
CA HIS A 491 -59.10 33.84 -26.10
C HIS A 491 -59.45 32.42 -26.63
N ALA A 492 -59.78 31.38 -25.84
CA ALA A 492 -59.50 31.01 -24.43
C ALA A 492 -59.96 29.55 -24.12
N SER A 493 -59.71 29.05 -22.90
CA SER A 493 -60.40 27.92 -22.22
C SER A 493 -60.05 26.48 -22.69
N GLU A 494 -60.08 25.41 -21.88
CA GLU A 494 -59.91 25.26 -20.42
C GLU A 494 -59.54 23.80 -20.02
N ARG A 495 -59.25 23.59 -18.71
CA ARG A 495 -59.36 22.35 -17.90
C ARG A 495 -58.35 21.18 -18.02
N GLU A 496 -57.45 21.18 -17.02
CA GLU A 496 -57.42 20.21 -15.91
C GLU A 496 -57.18 18.69 -16.20
N ARG A 497 -55.95 18.19 -15.98
CA ARG A 497 -55.52 17.47 -14.73
C ARG A 497 -54.11 16.86 -14.80
N ARG A 498 -53.42 16.89 -13.64
CA ARG A 498 -52.40 15.97 -13.05
C ARG A 498 -51.69 14.95 -13.97
N SER A 499 -50.36 14.70 -13.87
CA SER A 499 -49.35 15.18 -12.90
C SER A 499 -47.91 14.74 -13.28
N CYS A 500 -46.93 15.18 -12.48
CA CYS A 500 -45.54 14.69 -12.34
C CYS A 500 -44.47 15.29 -13.29
N THR A 501 -43.30 15.53 -12.70
CA THR A 501 -42.16 16.29 -13.24
C THR A 501 -40.98 15.39 -13.60
N GLY A 502 -40.16 15.79 -14.57
CA GLY A 502 -38.94 15.08 -14.95
C GLY A 502 -38.16 15.77 -16.07
N SER A 503 -37.63 16.97 -15.81
CA SER A 503 -36.97 17.82 -16.80
C SER A 503 -35.54 17.36 -17.13
N THR A 504 -35.23 17.29 -18.43
CA THR A 504 -33.85 17.30 -18.95
C THR A 504 -33.73 18.30 -20.09
N GLU A 505 -32.93 19.34 -19.93
CA GLU A 505 -32.22 19.97 -21.05
C GLU A 505 -31.01 20.77 -20.54
N ALA A 506 -30.03 20.99 -21.41
CA ALA A 506 -28.75 21.59 -21.07
C ALA A 506 -28.63 22.99 -21.68
N ALA A 507 -28.28 23.98 -20.86
CA ALA A 507 -27.91 25.32 -21.31
C ALA A 507 -26.38 25.45 -21.40
N ALA A 508 -25.89 26.06 -22.48
CA ALA A 508 -24.52 26.54 -22.54
C ALA A 508 -24.34 27.74 -21.61
N VAL A 509 -23.14 27.90 -21.03
CA VAL A 509 -22.79 29.03 -20.15
C VAL A 509 -21.53 29.68 -20.69
N GLU A 510 -21.58 30.99 -20.90
CA GLU A 510 -20.46 31.79 -21.38
C GLU A 510 -19.37 31.96 -20.31
N ARG A 511 -18.12 32.20 -20.72
CA ARG A 511 -17.00 32.41 -19.80
C ARG A 511 -17.09 33.81 -19.17
N PRO A 512 -17.20 33.96 -17.84
CA PRO A 512 -17.15 35.27 -17.19
C PRO A 512 -15.73 35.89 -17.27
N ALA A 513 -15.65 37.21 -17.13
CA ALA A 513 -14.41 37.95 -17.31
C ALA A 513 -13.60 38.12 -16.01
N SER A 514 -12.27 37.94 -16.15
CA SER A 514 -11.22 38.15 -15.13
C SER A 514 -11.17 37.14 -13.96
N LEU A 515 -9.97 36.57 -13.74
CA LEU A 515 -9.72 35.48 -12.78
C LEU A 515 -9.55 35.94 -11.31
N LEU A 516 -9.84 37.21 -11.00
CA LEU A 516 -9.33 37.90 -9.80
C LEU A 516 -10.35 38.16 -8.69
N GLU A 517 -11.64 37.94 -8.92
CA GLU A 517 -12.69 38.36 -7.95
C GLU A 517 -12.99 37.34 -6.83
N TYR A 518 -12.29 36.19 -6.79
CA TYR A 518 -12.58 35.09 -5.86
C TYR A 518 -11.45 34.71 -4.88
N VAL A 519 -10.52 35.62 -4.60
CA VAL A 519 -9.48 35.44 -3.56
C VAL A 519 -9.95 36.07 -2.23
N PRO A 520 -10.14 35.29 -1.14
CA PRO A 520 -10.49 35.83 0.16
C PRO A 520 -9.45 36.84 0.67
N GLY A 521 -9.89 38.05 1.01
CA GLY A 521 -9.06 39.10 1.60
C GLY A 521 -8.73 40.30 0.69
N TYR A 522 -9.08 40.28 -0.60
CA TYR A 522 -8.90 41.45 -1.47
C TYR A 522 -9.96 42.54 -1.20
N GLN A 523 -9.51 43.76 -0.89
CA GLN A 523 -10.34 44.97 -0.92
C GLN A 523 -9.68 46.00 -1.85
N ARG A 524 -10.44 46.49 -2.85
CA ARG A 524 -10.00 47.65 -3.65
C ARG A 524 -9.82 48.88 -2.73
N PRO A 525 -8.82 49.75 -2.98
CA PRO A 525 -8.89 51.13 -2.52
C PRO A 525 -10.16 51.78 -3.09
N ARG A 526 -11.01 52.36 -2.24
CA ARG A 526 -12.15 53.18 -2.71
C ARG A 526 -11.68 54.60 -2.99
N ALA A 527 -12.22 55.18 -4.07
CA ALA A 527 -12.25 56.62 -4.26
C ALA A 527 -13.21 57.28 -3.24
N LEU A 528 -13.16 58.61 -3.16
CA LEU A 528 -13.82 59.43 -2.14
C LEU A 528 -15.35 59.59 -2.36
N ASP A 529 -16.03 59.91 -1.26
CA ASP A 529 -17.36 60.55 -1.12
C ASP A 529 -18.60 59.78 -1.67
N ALA A 530 -19.84 59.92 -1.14
CA ALA A 530 -20.40 60.77 -0.08
C ALA A 530 -21.62 60.09 0.62
N ALA A 531 -22.02 60.59 1.81
CA ALA A 531 -23.36 60.44 2.46
C ALA A 531 -23.89 59.02 2.83
N ALA A 532 -24.73 58.79 3.86
CA ALA A 532 -25.10 59.58 5.06
C ALA A 532 -25.75 58.69 6.17
N THR A 533 -25.83 59.22 7.41
CA THR A 533 -26.80 58.92 8.50
C THR A 533 -27.06 57.48 9.03
N SER A 534 -26.36 57.14 10.13
CA SER A 534 -26.86 56.84 11.51
C SER A 534 -27.86 55.68 11.88
N PRO A 535 -27.87 55.21 13.16
CA PRO A 535 -28.47 53.93 13.65
C PRO A 535 -29.51 54.19 14.82
N PRO A 536 -29.77 53.35 15.89
CA PRO A 536 -29.37 51.98 16.30
C PRO A 536 -30.51 51.10 16.95
N ASP A 537 -30.15 50.19 17.90
CA ASP A 537 -30.95 49.54 18.99
C ASP A 537 -31.75 48.22 18.74
N LYS A 538 -31.99 47.26 19.69
CA LYS A 538 -31.38 46.87 21.01
C LYS A 538 -31.89 45.50 21.56
N PHE A 539 -31.02 44.76 22.29
CA PHE A 539 -31.23 43.90 23.52
C PHE A 539 -32.22 42.70 23.68
N LEU A 540 -31.77 41.75 24.56
CA LEU A 540 -32.47 40.98 25.64
C LEU A 540 -32.88 39.46 25.53
N LEU A 541 -33.00 38.84 26.73
CA LEU A 541 -33.14 37.41 27.15
C LEU A 541 -33.80 37.36 28.59
N PRO A 542 -34.02 36.23 29.34
CA PRO A 542 -34.05 34.79 28.94
C PRO A 542 -35.20 33.75 29.30
N PRO A 543 -35.90 33.63 30.47
CA PRO A 543 -35.69 32.41 31.29
C PRO A 543 -36.88 31.53 31.82
N ARG A 544 -36.67 30.19 31.78
CA ARG A 544 -37.00 29.10 32.76
C ARG A 544 -38.45 28.78 33.26
N LEU A 545 -38.75 27.47 33.43
CA LEU A 545 -39.21 26.82 34.71
C LEU A 545 -39.26 25.26 34.63
N ALA A 546 -39.56 24.53 35.73
CA ALA A 546 -39.37 23.05 35.85
C ALA A 546 -40.16 22.33 37.00
N GLY A 547 -40.22 20.98 36.97
CA GLY A 547 -40.62 20.04 38.07
C GLY A 547 -42.02 19.40 37.91
N SER A 548 -42.47 18.36 38.67
CA SER A 548 -41.82 17.20 39.37
C SER A 548 -42.89 16.40 40.18
N GLY A 549 -42.93 15.05 40.19
CA GLY A 549 -43.79 14.27 41.13
C GLY A 549 -44.00 12.75 40.88
N ALA A 550 -44.28 12.00 41.96
CA ALA A 550 -44.67 10.57 42.11
C ALA A 550 -45.29 10.39 43.54
N PRO A 551 -45.62 9.21 44.15
CA PRO A 551 -45.47 7.77 43.76
C PRO A 551 -46.66 6.82 44.20
N VAL A 552 -46.40 5.49 44.35
CA VAL A 552 -47.07 4.44 45.21
C VAL A 552 -48.10 3.45 44.60
N LEU A 553 -47.64 2.17 44.41
CA LEU A 553 -48.21 0.82 44.74
C LEU A 553 -49.72 0.47 44.52
N GLN A 554 -50.18 -0.78 44.32
CA GLN A 554 -49.59 -2.13 44.52
C GLN A 554 -50.28 -3.23 43.65
N SER A 555 -49.56 -4.32 43.28
CA SER A 555 -50.05 -5.70 42.96
C SER A 555 -51.05 -5.91 41.78
N ILE A 556 -50.92 -6.91 40.88
CA ILE A 556 -49.82 -7.84 40.51
C ILE A 556 -49.71 -7.85 38.94
N ASP A 557 -49.46 -8.86 38.09
CA ASP A 557 -49.22 -10.32 38.17
C ASP A 557 -48.35 -10.85 36.97
N ALA A 558 -48.22 -12.17 36.86
CA ALA A 558 -47.41 -13.01 35.96
C ALA A 558 -47.14 -12.56 34.49
N ASP A 559 -45.84 -12.57 34.16
CA ASP A 559 -45.17 -13.04 32.93
C ASP A 559 -45.73 -12.74 31.52
N ALA A 560 -45.03 -11.88 30.78
CA ALA A 560 -44.12 -12.32 29.69
C ALA A 560 -43.42 -11.15 28.98
N ASP A 561 -42.31 -10.62 29.53
CA ASP A 561 -41.44 -9.69 28.78
C ASP A 561 -39.96 -9.90 29.12
N ALA A 562 -39.14 -10.19 28.09
CA ALA A 562 -37.72 -10.53 28.24
C ALA A 562 -36.84 -9.38 27.73
N PRO A 563 -35.86 -8.89 28.51
CA PRO A 563 -35.17 -7.65 28.19
C PRO A 563 -34.28 -7.72 26.95
N ARG A 564 -34.11 -6.56 26.30
CA ARG A 564 -33.49 -6.35 24.97
C ARG A 564 -32.04 -6.86 24.79
N GLU A 565 -31.36 -7.31 25.83
CA GLU A 565 -29.96 -7.81 25.73
C GLU A 565 -29.86 -9.11 24.90
N ALA A 566 -30.90 -9.96 24.90
CA ALA A 566 -30.94 -11.18 24.07
C ALA A 566 -30.88 -10.89 22.55
N THR A 567 -31.35 -9.72 22.13
CA THR A 567 -31.35 -9.30 20.71
C THR A 567 -29.99 -8.87 20.18
N GLU A 568 -29.03 -8.47 21.04
CA GLU A 568 -27.66 -8.16 20.59
C GLU A 568 -26.77 -9.40 20.50
N ALA A 569 -26.91 -10.35 21.44
CA ALA A 569 -26.26 -11.65 21.36
C ALA A 569 -26.60 -12.38 20.04
N SER A 570 -27.80 -12.16 19.52
CA SER A 570 -28.30 -12.70 18.24
C SER A 570 -27.72 -12.02 16.98
N ARG A 571 -26.89 -10.97 17.12
CA ARG A 571 -26.32 -10.18 16.00
C ARG A 571 -24.79 -10.28 15.84
N MET A 572 -24.10 -11.04 16.69
CA MET A 572 -22.64 -11.17 16.60
C MET A 572 -22.23 -12.04 15.39
N HIS A 573 -21.33 -11.54 14.55
CA HIS A 573 -20.97 -12.20 13.29
C HIS A 573 -20.07 -13.42 13.51
N ALA A 574 -20.59 -14.62 13.22
CA ALA A 574 -19.82 -15.86 13.25
C ALA A 574 -18.82 -15.95 12.07
N VAL A 575 -17.59 -15.46 12.28
CA VAL A 575 -16.48 -15.50 11.31
C VAL A 575 -16.18 -16.94 10.87
N GLN A 576 -16.27 -17.23 9.56
CA GLN A 576 -16.14 -18.59 9.04
C GLN A 576 -14.67 -19.06 8.89
N GLY A 577 -14.20 -19.76 9.91
CA GLY A 577 -12.95 -20.56 9.89
C GLY A 577 -11.78 -19.96 10.67
N PRO A 578 -10.71 -20.74 10.96
CA PRO A 578 -10.67 -22.21 10.98
C PRO A 578 -11.44 -22.76 12.21
N GLN A 579 -11.23 -24.04 12.57
CA GLN A 579 -12.00 -24.75 13.59
C GLN A 579 -11.30 -24.75 14.96
N PHE A 580 -12.02 -24.29 15.98
CA PHE A 580 -11.77 -24.62 17.38
C PHE A 580 -12.52 -25.93 17.67
N ILE A 581 -11.93 -26.82 18.46
CA ILE A 581 -12.41 -28.21 18.55
C ILE A 581 -12.40 -28.69 20.01
N VAL A 582 -13.54 -29.27 20.41
CA VAL A 582 -13.65 -30.21 21.52
C VAL A 582 -13.04 -31.55 21.08
N ILE A 583 -12.00 -31.98 21.77
CA ILE A 583 -11.11 -33.10 21.42
C ILE A 583 -11.64 -34.37 22.11
N GLY A 584 -12.73 -34.91 21.56
CA GLY A 584 -13.39 -36.12 22.06
C GLY A 584 -14.73 -35.79 22.73
N PRO A 585 -15.11 -36.46 23.84
CA PRO A 585 -16.28 -36.09 24.62
C PRO A 585 -16.04 -34.75 25.34
N ASP A 586 -17.06 -33.89 25.34
CA ASP A 586 -17.00 -32.58 25.98
C ASP A 586 -17.15 -32.69 27.50
N ASP A 587 -16.04 -32.64 28.24
CA ASP A 587 -16.02 -32.66 29.71
C ASP A 587 -15.72 -31.29 30.35
N ARG A 588 -15.83 -30.19 29.59
CA ARG A 588 -15.76 -28.82 30.11
C ARG A 588 -16.85 -28.56 31.13
N VAL A 589 -16.46 -28.11 32.32
CA VAL A 589 -17.36 -27.85 33.45
C VAL A 589 -17.66 -26.35 33.54
N ARG A 590 -18.94 -25.97 33.71
CA ARG A 590 -19.31 -24.58 34.01
C ARG A 590 -18.72 -24.19 35.37
N VAL A 591 -18.05 -23.04 35.46
CA VAL A 591 -17.61 -22.48 36.74
C VAL A 591 -18.86 -22.04 37.53
N PRO A 592 -19.16 -22.62 38.71
CA PRO A 592 -20.41 -22.35 39.42
C PRO A 592 -20.38 -21.01 40.19
N ARG A 593 -19.20 -20.56 40.61
CA ARG A 593 -18.97 -19.28 41.29
C ARG A 593 -17.75 -18.58 40.66
N PRO A 594 -17.90 -17.87 39.53
CA PRO A 594 -16.78 -17.16 38.90
C PRO A 594 -16.28 -15.97 39.75
N GLU A 595 -16.98 -15.63 40.84
CA GLU A 595 -16.58 -14.64 41.85
C GLU A 595 -15.48 -15.16 42.81
N ASP A 596 -15.24 -16.48 42.85
CA ASP A 596 -14.17 -17.09 43.62
C ASP A 596 -12.79 -16.89 42.97
N ALA A 597 -11.73 -16.99 43.76
CA ALA A 597 -10.36 -17.03 43.22
C ALA A 597 -10.09 -18.41 42.56
N PRO A 598 -9.46 -18.46 41.37
CA PRO A 598 -8.87 -17.36 40.61
C PRO A 598 -9.82 -16.79 39.53
N TYR A 599 -11.00 -17.39 39.36
CA TYR A 599 -11.93 -17.09 38.26
C TYR A 599 -12.33 -15.62 38.21
N ARG A 600 -12.38 -14.92 39.35
CA ARG A 600 -12.66 -13.47 39.42
C ARG A 600 -11.75 -12.60 38.56
N ALA A 601 -10.51 -13.05 38.33
CA ALA A 601 -9.54 -12.34 37.50
C ALA A 601 -9.72 -12.60 35.99
N ILE A 602 -10.61 -13.53 35.59
CA ILE A 602 -10.85 -13.91 34.19
C ILE A 602 -12.05 -13.12 33.64
N CYS A 603 -11.76 -12.31 32.61
CA CYS A 603 -12.67 -11.35 32.03
C CYS A 603 -13.25 -11.83 30.70
N ALA A 604 -14.56 -11.72 30.54
CA ALA A 604 -15.17 -11.79 29.22
C ALA A 604 -14.82 -10.51 28.45
N LEU A 605 -14.50 -10.63 27.16
CA LEU A 605 -14.25 -9.52 26.27
C LEU A 605 -15.43 -9.36 25.30
N ARG A 606 -15.90 -8.13 25.11
CA ARG A 606 -16.74 -7.73 23.97
C ARG A 606 -15.95 -6.75 23.12
N ILE A 607 -15.61 -7.16 21.92
CA ILE A 607 -14.58 -6.52 21.08
C ILE A 607 -15.28 -5.90 19.88
N THR A 608 -15.09 -4.60 19.67
CA THR A 608 -15.56 -3.90 18.46
C THR A 608 -14.38 -3.70 17.53
N GLY A 609 -14.39 -4.30 16.34
CA GLY A 609 -13.34 -4.10 15.33
C GLY A 609 -13.45 -2.76 14.62
N VAL A 610 -12.38 -2.28 13.98
CA VAL A 610 -12.43 -1.11 13.08
C VAL A 610 -13.36 -1.29 11.89
N ASN A 611 -13.64 -2.54 11.50
CA ASN A 611 -14.68 -2.87 10.51
C ASN A 611 -16.13 -2.80 11.06
N GLY A 612 -16.33 -2.34 12.30
CA GLY A 612 -17.64 -2.23 12.95
C GLY A 612 -18.25 -3.57 13.41
N GLY A 613 -17.57 -4.69 13.17
CA GLY A 613 -18.03 -6.00 13.62
C GLY A 613 -17.86 -6.21 15.13
N LEU A 614 -18.69 -7.08 15.70
CA LEU A 614 -18.69 -7.46 17.11
C LEU A 614 -18.15 -8.87 17.29
N TYR A 615 -17.12 -9.01 18.14
CA TYR A 615 -16.40 -10.24 18.42
C TYR A 615 -16.32 -10.50 19.93
N VAL A 616 -15.95 -11.71 20.33
CA VAL A 616 -15.78 -12.09 21.74
C VAL A 616 -14.46 -12.81 21.98
N GLY A 617 -13.92 -12.62 23.19
CA GLY A 617 -12.69 -13.26 23.66
C GLY A 617 -12.68 -13.38 25.18
N THR A 618 -11.56 -13.86 25.72
CA THR A 618 -11.29 -13.98 27.15
C THR A 618 -9.98 -13.27 27.46
N GLY A 619 -9.95 -12.46 28.51
CA GLY A 619 -8.71 -11.89 29.05
C GLY A 619 -8.54 -12.23 30.53
N TRP A 620 -7.41 -11.88 31.12
CA TRP A 620 -7.17 -12.10 32.56
C TRP A 620 -6.28 -11.03 33.19
N LEU A 621 -6.59 -10.66 34.44
CA LEU A 621 -5.95 -9.56 35.16
C LEU A 621 -4.65 -9.99 35.86
N ILE A 622 -3.57 -9.23 35.64
CA ILE A 622 -2.29 -9.34 36.37
C ILE A 622 -2.02 -8.15 37.31
N ASP A 623 -2.79 -7.08 37.12
CA ASP A 623 -2.79 -5.80 37.84
C ASP A 623 -4.20 -5.23 37.69
N PRO A 624 -4.73 -4.40 38.62
CA PRO A 624 -6.04 -3.77 38.48
C PRO A 624 -6.27 -3.06 37.13
N ARG A 625 -5.22 -2.69 36.39
CA ARG A 625 -5.25 -1.98 35.12
C ARG A 625 -4.68 -2.74 33.92
N ILE A 626 -4.24 -3.99 34.06
CA ILE A 626 -3.68 -4.78 32.94
C ILE A 626 -4.45 -6.08 32.77
N VAL A 627 -5.10 -6.22 31.61
CA VAL A 627 -5.70 -7.48 31.15
C VAL A 627 -4.82 -8.10 30.07
N VAL A 628 -4.33 -9.31 30.28
CA VAL A 628 -3.60 -10.11 29.30
C VAL A 628 -4.58 -10.88 28.41
N THR A 629 -4.27 -10.98 27.12
CA THR A 629 -5.14 -11.64 26.12
C THR A 629 -4.31 -12.11 24.91
N ALA A 630 -4.92 -12.88 24.01
CA ALA A 630 -4.36 -13.18 22.69
C ALA A 630 -4.24 -11.90 21.85
N GLY A 631 -3.26 -11.85 20.95
CA GLY A 631 -3.00 -10.71 20.05
C GLY A 631 -4.16 -10.46 19.09
N HIS A 632 -4.75 -11.53 18.53
CA HIS A 632 -5.93 -11.44 17.65
C HIS A 632 -7.20 -10.89 18.34
N CYS A 633 -7.22 -10.80 19.68
CA CYS A 633 -8.31 -10.14 20.41
C CYS A 633 -8.14 -8.61 20.51
N VAL A 634 -6.96 -8.06 20.20
CA VAL A 634 -6.68 -6.60 20.18
C VAL A 634 -6.32 -6.07 18.78
N TYR A 635 -5.83 -6.94 17.89
CA TYR A 635 -5.52 -6.61 16.49
C TYR A 635 -5.63 -7.87 15.60
N ASP A 636 -6.46 -7.84 14.57
CA ASP A 636 -6.59 -8.90 13.56
C ASP A 636 -7.00 -8.26 12.23
N CYS A 637 -6.15 -8.37 11.20
CA CYS A 637 -6.43 -7.70 9.92
C CYS A 637 -7.42 -8.47 9.03
N ASP A 638 -7.59 -9.78 9.23
CA ASP A 638 -8.52 -10.62 8.47
C ASP A 638 -9.93 -10.63 9.08
N ALA A 639 -10.03 -10.59 10.41
CA ALA A 639 -11.29 -10.63 11.16
C ALA A 639 -11.81 -9.23 11.53
N MET A 640 -10.98 -8.36 12.10
CA MET A 640 -11.40 -7.03 12.61
C MET A 640 -11.11 -5.87 11.64
N GLY A 641 -10.34 -6.12 10.59
CA GLY A 641 -9.81 -5.08 9.69
C GLY A 641 -8.64 -4.30 10.27
N GLY A 642 -8.02 -4.78 11.37
CA GLY A 642 -6.93 -4.11 12.07
C GLY A 642 -7.13 -4.15 13.58
N TRP A 643 -6.90 -3.03 14.25
CA TRP A 643 -7.08 -2.91 15.71
C TRP A 643 -8.55 -3.06 16.14
N ALA A 644 -8.77 -3.43 17.39
CA ALA A 644 -10.04 -3.17 18.05
C ALA A 644 -10.24 -1.64 18.20
N SER A 645 -11.43 -1.12 17.88
CA SER A 645 -11.82 0.26 18.17
C SER A 645 -12.19 0.48 19.64
N SER A 646 -12.68 -0.57 20.30
CA SER A 646 -12.89 -0.63 21.75
C SER A 646 -13.07 -2.08 22.20
N ILE A 647 -12.74 -2.35 23.47
CA ILE A 647 -13.03 -3.63 24.13
C ILE A 647 -13.69 -3.34 25.48
N GLU A 648 -14.89 -3.88 25.69
CA GLU A 648 -15.46 -4.01 27.04
C GLU A 648 -14.84 -5.22 27.73
N VAL A 649 -14.26 -4.99 28.91
CA VAL A 649 -13.71 -6.00 29.81
C VAL A 649 -14.70 -6.22 30.95
N ILE A 650 -15.15 -7.46 31.13
CA ILE A 650 -16.16 -7.84 32.14
C ILE A 650 -15.62 -8.98 33.02
N PRO A 651 -15.07 -8.69 34.22
CA PRO A 651 -14.58 -9.72 35.14
C PRO A 651 -15.74 -10.55 35.72
N ALA A 652 -15.54 -11.87 35.82
CA ALA A 652 -16.47 -12.83 36.45
C ALA A 652 -17.93 -12.86 35.90
N LEU A 653 -18.13 -12.60 34.61
CA LEU A 653 -19.46 -12.60 33.97
C LEU A 653 -20.19 -13.95 34.16
N ASP A 654 -21.47 -13.91 34.57
CA ASP A 654 -22.31 -15.10 34.73
C ASP A 654 -23.75 -14.84 34.25
N GLY A 655 -24.00 -15.14 32.98
CA GLY A 655 -25.24 -14.77 32.29
C GLY A 655 -25.31 -13.25 32.15
N ALA A 656 -26.32 -12.63 32.76
CA ALA A 656 -26.44 -11.18 32.86
C ALA A 656 -25.70 -10.59 34.09
N ARG A 657 -25.26 -11.42 35.06
CA ARG A 657 -24.58 -10.92 36.27
C ARG A 657 -23.17 -10.44 35.92
N ARG A 658 -22.84 -9.22 36.34
CA ARG A 658 -21.54 -8.55 36.13
C ARG A 658 -20.92 -8.18 37.50
N PRO A 659 -20.38 -9.14 38.28
CA PRO A 659 -20.13 -8.95 39.72
C PRO A 659 -19.12 -7.84 40.06
N PHE A 660 -18.15 -7.60 39.19
CA PHE A 660 -17.15 -6.52 39.32
C PHE A 660 -17.37 -5.39 38.31
N GLY A 661 -18.60 -5.26 37.77
CA GLY A 661 -18.95 -4.31 36.72
C GLY A 661 -18.27 -4.60 35.38
N SER A 662 -17.96 -3.55 34.63
CA SER A 662 -17.17 -3.63 33.40
C SER A 662 -16.39 -2.34 33.14
N VAL A 663 -15.34 -2.43 32.32
CA VAL A 663 -14.52 -1.30 31.88
C VAL A 663 -14.31 -1.36 30.38
N VAL A 664 -14.71 -0.32 29.65
CA VAL A 664 -14.37 -0.18 28.22
C VAL A 664 -13.00 0.48 28.10
N SER A 665 -12.11 -0.11 27.28
CA SER A 665 -10.82 0.47 26.92
C SER A 665 -10.67 0.63 25.41
N LYS A 666 -9.84 1.59 25.01
CA LYS A 666 -9.32 1.81 23.65
C LYS A 666 -7.78 1.79 23.62
N ARG A 667 -7.14 1.34 24.70
CA ARG A 667 -5.68 1.39 24.91
C ARG A 667 -5.12 -0.02 24.92
N PHE A 668 -4.37 -0.38 23.88
CA PHE A 668 -3.83 -1.72 23.70
C PHE A 668 -2.30 -1.72 23.59
N ARG A 669 -1.70 -2.89 23.80
CA ARG A 669 -0.31 -3.21 23.50
C ARG A 669 -0.22 -4.59 22.90
N LEU A 670 0.79 -4.78 22.05
CA LEU A 670 0.97 -5.95 21.20
C LEU A 670 2.45 -6.05 20.83
N VAL A 671 2.97 -7.25 20.62
CA VAL A 671 4.32 -7.44 20.06
C VAL A 671 4.33 -7.34 18.53
N SER A 672 5.44 -6.84 17.98
CA SER A 672 5.59 -6.68 16.52
C SER A 672 5.43 -8.00 15.76
N GLY A 673 5.84 -9.14 16.32
CA GLY A 673 5.65 -10.45 15.68
C GLY A 673 4.20 -10.87 15.43
N TRP A 674 3.22 -10.26 16.11
CA TRP A 674 1.81 -10.38 15.72
C TRP A 674 1.37 -9.26 14.77
N LEU A 675 1.79 -8.01 15.06
CA LEU A 675 1.42 -6.84 14.27
C LEU A 675 1.88 -6.89 12.79
N GLU A 676 3.09 -7.42 12.56
CA GLU A 676 3.77 -7.45 11.27
C GLU A 676 3.47 -8.73 10.45
N ASP A 677 3.41 -9.89 11.11
CA ASP A 677 3.34 -11.22 10.47
C ASP A 677 2.07 -12.04 10.82
N GLN A 678 1.25 -11.61 11.79
CA GLN A 678 0.22 -12.44 12.46
C GLN A 678 0.76 -13.83 12.87
N SER A 679 1.98 -13.87 13.43
CA SER A 679 2.66 -15.12 13.76
C SER A 679 2.16 -15.71 15.07
N SER A 680 1.63 -16.94 15.04
CA SER A 680 1.11 -17.64 16.22
C SER A 680 2.08 -17.78 17.41
N GLU A 681 3.40 -17.70 17.19
CA GLU A 681 4.41 -17.70 18.26
C GLU A 681 4.50 -16.36 19.04
N TYR A 682 3.75 -15.36 18.59
CA TYR A 682 3.71 -13.99 19.10
C TYR A 682 2.27 -13.49 19.34
N ASP A 683 1.26 -14.35 19.23
CA ASP A 683 -0.17 -14.02 19.40
C ASP A 683 -0.55 -13.68 20.85
N TYR A 684 0.00 -12.59 21.39
CA TYR A 684 -0.33 -12.06 22.71
C TYR A 684 -0.26 -10.54 22.76
N GLY A 685 -1.10 -9.96 23.62
CA GLY A 685 -1.15 -8.53 23.88
C GLY A 685 -1.77 -8.23 25.24
N VAL A 686 -1.90 -6.94 25.56
CA VAL A 686 -2.64 -6.49 26.75
C VAL A 686 -3.58 -5.35 26.44
N ILE A 687 -4.65 -5.27 27.24
CA ILE A 687 -5.58 -4.15 27.33
C ILE A 687 -5.22 -3.35 28.58
N LEU A 688 -4.96 -2.05 28.40
CA LEU A 688 -4.64 -1.12 29.48
C LEU A 688 -5.95 -0.43 29.93
N LEU A 689 -6.24 -0.39 31.23
CA LEU A 689 -7.51 0.15 31.75
C LEU A 689 -7.33 1.52 32.39
N ASP A 690 -8.10 2.50 31.93
CA ASP A 690 -8.12 3.88 32.46
C ASP A 690 -8.79 3.97 33.85
N LYS A 691 -9.65 2.99 34.19
CA LYS A 691 -10.17 2.75 35.55
C LYS A 691 -9.70 1.39 36.05
N PRO A 692 -9.29 1.25 37.32
CA PRO A 692 -8.88 -0.04 37.87
C PRO A 692 -10.10 -0.94 38.13
N VAL A 693 -9.99 -2.23 37.86
CA VAL A 693 -10.93 -3.24 38.34
C VAL A 693 -10.66 -3.45 39.84
N GLN A 694 -11.69 -3.29 40.66
CA GLN A 694 -11.62 -3.53 42.09
C GLN A 694 -11.81 -5.02 42.38
N LEU A 695 -10.70 -5.77 42.46
CA LEU A 695 -10.68 -7.11 43.03
C LEU A 695 -10.04 -7.03 44.42
N ASN A 696 -10.74 -7.53 45.44
CA ASN A 696 -10.24 -7.49 46.83
C ASN A 696 -8.88 -8.18 46.97
N GLU A 697 -8.67 -9.29 46.25
CA GLU A 697 -7.41 -10.03 46.13
C GLU A 697 -7.55 -11.09 45.02
N GLY A 698 -6.42 -11.59 44.50
CA GLY A 698 -6.38 -12.78 43.62
C GLY A 698 -6.09 -12.54 42.14
N PHE A 699 -5.17 -11.63 41.79
CA PHE A 699 -4.61 -11.53 40.45
C PHE A 699 -3.77 -12.77 40.08
N PHE A 700 -3.69 -13.10 38.79
CA PHE A 700 -2.83 -14.18 38.31
C PHE A 700 -1.37 -13.72 38.17
N VAL A 701 -0.42 -14.63 38.41
CA VAL A 701 1.01 -14.40 38.20
C VAL A 701 1.49 -15.16 36.95
N PRO A 702 1.97 -14.48 35.88
CA PRO A 702 2.69 -15.12 34.80
C PRO A 702 4.10 -15.50 35.25
N GLU A 703 4.52 -16.74 35.00
CA GLU A 703 5.79 -17.28 35.48
C GLU A 703 6.54 -18.06 34.38
N VAL A 704 7.87 -17.93 34.35
CA VAL A 704 8.74 -18.56 33.34
C VAL A 704 9.29 -19.87 33.90
N LEU A 705 8.59 -20.97 33.64
CA LEU A 705 9.02 -22.31 34.05
C LEU A 705 9.82 -23.02 32.95
N SER A 706 10.78 -23.84 33.36
CA SER A 706 11.61 -24.64 32.44
C SER A 706 10.80 -25.70 31.71
N THR A 707 11.37 -26.23 30.62
CA THR A 707 10.76 -27.34 29.87
C THR A 707 10.75 -28.64 30.69
N ALA A 708 11.53 -28.75 31.77
CA ALA A 708 11.49 -29.88 32.69
C ALA A 708 10.26 -29.79 33.62
N GLU A 709 10.05 -28.64 34.26
CA GLU A 709 8.92 -28.41 35.19
C GLU A 709 7.56 -28.50 34.50
N LEU A 710 7.47 -28.07 33.23
CA LEU A 710 6.23 -28.18 32.45
C LEU A 710 5.94 -29.61 31.95
N LYS A 711 6.90 -30.54 31.99
CA LYS A 711 6.80 -31.85 31.32
C LYS A 711 5.76 -32.76 31.98
N GLY A 712 4.57 -32.82 31.39
CA GLY A 712 3.44 -33.59 31.92
C GLY A 712 2.68 -32.88 33.04
N ALA A 713 2.96 -31.59 33.27
CA ALA A 713 2.22 -30.78 34.24
C ALA A 713 0.72 -30.75 33.91
N GLN A 714 -0.11 -30.94 34.93
CA GLN A 714 -1.56 -30.69 34.85
C GLN A 714 -1.80 -29.19 34.78
N VAL A 715 -2.45 -28.74 33.72
CA VAL A 715 -2.80 -27.33 33.54
C VAL A 715 -4.30 -27.16 33.40
N ASN A 716 -4.77 -25.99 33.82
CA ASN A 716 -6.16 -25.57 33.81
C ASN A 716 -6.31 -24.47 32.76
N ILE A 717 -7.45 -24.44 32.09
CA ILE A 717 -7.88 -23.31 31.25
C ILE A 717 -9.30 -22.95 31.65
N ALA A 718 -9.61 -21.66 31.72
CA ALA A 718 -10.96 -21.17 31.94
C ALA A 718 -11.23 -19.90 31.14
N GLY A 719 -12.44 -19.78 30.59
CA GLY A 719 -12.85 -18.64 29.77
C GLY A 719 -14.27 -18.78 29.25
N TYR A 720 -14.65 -17.95 28.28
CA TYR A 720 -16.03 -17.75 27.84
C TYR A 720 -16.27 -18.30 26.42
N PRO A 721 -16.60 -19.59 26.25
CA PRO A 721 -16.82 -20.19 24.94
C PRO A 721 -18.17 -19.77 24.35
N THR A 722 -18.29 -19.72 23.02
CA THR A 722 -19.54 -19.34 22.33
C THR A 722 -20.50 -20.50 22.09
N ASP A 723 -20.03 -21.75 22.11
CA ASP A 723 -20.89 -22.94 21.96
C ASP A 723 -21.62 -23.33 23.24
N ARG A 724 -21.24 -22.75 24.39
CA ARG A 724 -21.95 -22.85 25.66
C ARG A 724 -22.35 -21.45 26.13
N ASP A 725 -23.64 -21.21 26.36
CA ASP A 725 -24.18 -19.93 26.85
C ASP A 725 -23.75 -18.67 26.06
N ALA A 726 -23.43 -18.79 24.77
CA ALA A 726 -23.04 -17.66 23.89
C ALA A 726 -21.96 -16.73 24.49
N ALA A 727 -20.94 -17.30 25.16
CA ALA A 727 -19.87 -16.57 25.86
C ALA A 727 -20.36 -15.61 26.97
N THR A 728 -21.51 -15.91 27.58
CA THR A 728 -22.02 -15.22 28.78
C THR A 728 -21.69 -15.95 30.09
N ARG A 729 -21.21 -17.20 30.04
CA ARG A 729 -20.80 -17.96 31.22
C ARG A 729 -19.41 -18.55 31.06
N MET A 730 -18.69 -18.68 32.17
CA MET A 730 -17.33 -19.22 32.18
C MET A 730 -17.34 -20.74 32.30
N TYR A 731 -16.51 -21.39 31.46
CA TYR A 731 -16.25 -22.83 31.49
C TYR A 731 -14.76 -23.08 31.73
N TYR A 732 -14.46 -24.12 32.49
CA TYR A 732 -13.10 -24.57 32.77
C TYR A 732 -12.90 -26.07 32.55
N GLN A 733 -11.65 -26.46 32.43
CA GLN A 733 -11.22 -27.85 32.30
C GLN A 733 -9.74 -27.97 32.66
N ALA A 734 -9.29 -29.17 33.06
CA ALA A 734 -7.88 -29.45 33.34
C ALA A 734 -7.44 -30.78 32.73
N ARG A 735 -6.36 -30.77 31.96
CA ARG A 735 -5.67 -31.96 31.42
C ARG A 735 -4.16 -31.69 31.36
N ALA A 736 -3.34 -32.73 31.18
CA ALA A 736 -1.88 -32.61 31.17
C ALA A 736 -1.35 -32.00 29.85
N LEU A 737 -0.26 -31.23 29.92
CA LEU A 737 0.44 -30.75 28.73
C LEU A 737 0.95 -31.91 27.86
N LYS A 738 0.72 -31.82 26.54
CA LYS A 738 1.07 -32.85 25.54
C LYS A 738 2.27 -32.46 24.67
N GLY A 739 2.50 -31.16 24.48
CA GLY A 739 3.64 -30.63 23.73
C GLY A 739 4.16 -29.33 24.33
N ILE A 740 5.49 -29.18 24.39
CA ILE A 740 6.16 -28.00 24.95
C ILE A 740 7.27 -27.61 23.98
N GLY A 741 7.03 -26.55 23.21
CA GLY A 741 8.01 -25.92 22.34
C GLY A 741 8.76 -24.77 23.03
N ALA A 742 9.54 -24.03 22.24
CA ALA A 742 10.23 -22.82 22.70
C ALA A 742 9.22 -21.71 23.05
N ARG A 743 8.25 -21.43 22.17
CA ARG A 743 7.26 -20.35 22.31
C ARG A 743 5.80 -20.82 22.43
N ILE A 744 5.51 -22.10 22.19
CA ILE A 744 4.15 -22.66 22.16
C ILE A 744 4.04 -23.86 23.12
N VAL A 745 2.91 -23.98 23.82
CA VAL A 745 2.48 -25.22 24.49
C VAL A 745 1.23 -25.79 23.81
N GLN A 746 1.04 -27.10 23.92
CA GLN A 746 -0.04 -27.86 23.29
C GLN A 746 -0.68 -28.83 24.29
N TYR A 747 -2.01 -28.94 24.24
CA TYR A 747 -2.82 -29.71 25.17
C TYR A 747 -4.08 -30.26 24.48
N ASP A 748 -4.62 -31.35 25.02
CA ASP A 748 -5.93 -31.87 24.62
C ASP A 748 -7.07 -31.29 25.47
N ILE A 749 -6.86 -30.20 26.18
CA ILE A 749 -7.94 -29.41 26.81
C ILE A 749 -8.82 -28.85 25.71
N ASP A 750 -10.12 -29.05 25.84
CA ASP A 750 -11.16 -28.63 24.89
C ASP A 750 -11.36 -27.12 25.00
N THR A 751 -11.31 -26.42 23.89
CA THR A 751 -11.61 -24.98 23.84
C THR A 751 -12.45 -24.61 22.62
N PHE A 752 -13.16 -23.49 22.71
CA PHE A 752 -13.99 -22.98 21.63
C PHE A 752 -13.85 -21.47 21.42
N ARG A 753 -14.35 -20.96 20.29
CA ARG A 753 -14.39 -19.53 19.95
C ARG A 753 -14.89 -18.71 21.14
N GLY A 754 -14.17 -17.66 21.52
CA GLY A 754 -14.43 -16.85 22.72
C GLY A 754 -13.51 -17.17 23.91
N GLN A 755 -12.91 -18.36 23.98
CA GLN A 755 -11.86 -18.67 24.97
C GLN A 755 -10.46 -18.17 24.58
N SER A 756 -10.29 -17.66 23.36
CA SER A 756 -9.07 -16.96 22.94
C SER A 756 -8.63 -15.92 23.97
N GLY A 757 -7.36 -15.99 24.39
CA GLY A 757 -6.74 -15.16 25.41
C GLY A 757 -6.84 -15.67 26.86
N ALA A 758 -7.57 -16.77 27.10
CA ALA A 758 -7.68 -17.39 28.42
C ALA A 758 -6.31 -17.76 29.05
N PRO A 759 -6.16 -17.65 30.39
CA PRO A 759 -4.96 -18.10 31.08
C PRO A 759 -4.85 -19.62 31.06
N VAL A 760 -3.64 -20.14 30.85
CA VAL A 760 -3.28 -21.55 31.02
C VAL A 760 -2.40 -21.66 32.25
N TRP A 761 -2.91 -22.21 33.36
CA TRP A 761 -2.19 -22.19 34.65
C TRP A 761 -2.05 -23.58 35.28
N LEU A 762 -0.92 -23.80 35.97
CA LEU A 762 -0.78 -24.89 36.92
C LEU A 762 -1.08 -24.41 38.35
N THR A 763 -1.47 -25.33 39.22
CA THR A 763 -1.66 -25.07 40.66
C THR A 763 -0.65 -25.92 41.42
N ARG A 764 0.13 -25.29 42.31
CA ARG A 764 1.15 -25.93 43.14
C ARG A 764 0.52 -26.58 44.39
N PRO A 765 1.21 -27.50 45.09
CA PRO A 765 0.70 -28.14 46.32
C PRO A 765 0.37 -27.17 47.46
N ASP A 766 1.00 -25.99 47.48
CA ASP A 766 0.73 -24.89 48.40
C ASP A 766 -0.52 -24.04 48.03
N GLY A 767 -1.23 -24.41 46.96
CA GLY A 767 -2.39 -23.69 46.43
C GLY A 767 -2.05 -22.48 45.54
N THR A 768 -0.78 -22.09 45.42
CA THR A 768 -0.35 -21.00 44.54
C THR A 768 -0.51 -21.38 43.06
N ARG A 769 -0.63 -20.37 42.18
CA ARG A 769 -0.97 -20.57 40.76
C ARG A 769 -0.02 -19.80 39.86
N ALA A 770 0.56 -20.50 38.90
CA ALA A 770 1.47 -19.95 37.90
C ALA A 770 0.83 -20.05 36.51
N VAL A 771 0.65 -18.91 35.83
CA VAL A 771 0.22 -18.91 34.42
C VAL A 771 1.45 -19.16 33.55
N ILE A 772 1.39 -20.25 32.77
CA ILE A 772 2.51 -20.76 31.97
C ILE A 772 2.29 -20.56 30.47
N ALA A 773 1.06 -20.20 30.06
CA ALA A 773 0.74 -19.79 28.70
C ALA A 773 -0.56 -18.97 28.61
N ILE A 774 -0.76 -18.33 27.46
CA ILE A 774 -1.99 -17.66 27.03
C ILE A 774 -2.61 -18.53 25.94
N HIS A 775 -3.87 -18.96 26.08
CA HIS A 775 -4.54 -19.74 25.03
C HIS A 775 -4.80 -18.88 23.80
N THR A 776 -4.49 -19.39 22.60
CA THR A 776 -4.60 -18.61 21.35
C THR A 776 -5.32 -19.35 20.24
N SER A 777 -5.10 -20.66 20.12
CA SER A 777 -5.28 -21.34 18.84
C SER A 777 -5.90 -22.73 18.99
N GLY A 778 -6.84 -23.01 18.09
CA GLY A 778 -7.35 -24.37 17.86
C GLY A 778 -6.37 -25.23 17.05
N PRO A 779 -6.70 -26.52 16.84
CA PRO A 779 -5.85 -27.49 16.15
C PRO A 779 -5.43 -27.07 14.73
N TYR A 780 -4.16 -26.70 14.56
CA TYR A 780 -3.61 -26.24 13.29
C TYR A 780 -3.06 -27.39 12.43
N GLY A 781 -3.61 -27.56 11.22
CA GLY A 781 -3.16 -28.55 10.25
C GLY A 781 -3.38 -30.00 10.71
N ASN A 782 -2.39 -30.63 11.34
CA ASN A 782 -2.49 -32.02 11.85
C ASN A 782 -2.61 -32.14 13.36
N VAL A 783 -2.21 -31.10 14.08
CA VAL A 783 -2.10 -31.15 15.52
C VAL A 783 -3.52 -31.18 16.06
N LEU A 784 -4.00 -32.33 16.54
CA LEU A 784 -5.34 -32.49 17.13
C LEU A 784 -5.36 -32.02 18.60
N LEU A 785 -4.68 -30.90 18.87
CA LEU A 785 -4.46 -30.32 20.19
C LEU A 785 -4.70 -28.82 20.10
N ASN A 786 -5.32 -28.24 21.11
CA ASN A 786 -5.41 -26.80 21.28
C ASN A 786 -4.07 -26.27 21.80
N SER A 787 -3.77 -24.99 21.56
CA SER A 787 -2.45 -24.40 21.82
C SER A 787 -2.48 -22.97 22.35
N GLY A 788 -1.36 -22.57 22.98
CA GLY A 788 -1.17 -21.25 23.54
C GLY A 788 0.29 -20.79 23.52
N VAL A 789 0.50 -19.47 23.54
CA VAL A 789 1.82 -18.84 23.64
C VAL A 789 2.35 -19.03 25.06
N ARG A 790 3.51 -19.68 25.17
CA ARG A 790 4.21 -19.95 26.44
C ARG A 790 4.70 -18.64 27.07
N ILE A 791 4.59 -18.52 28.40
CA ILE A 791 5.26 -17.46 29.15
C ILE A 791 6.77 -17.75 29.17
N THR A 792 7.50 -17.11 28.27
CA THR A 792 8.97 -17.08 28.21
C THR A 792 9.51 -15.79 28.83
N ALA A 793 10.84 -15.68 28.99
CA ALA A 793 11.48 -14.51 29.59
C ALA A 793 11.14 -13.19 28.86
N ASP A 794 11.07 -13.21 27.52
CA ASP A 794 10.68 -12.05 26.70
C ASP A 794 9.19 -11.70 26.83
N VAL A 795 8.30 -12.70 26.94
CA VAL A 795 6.87 -12.51 27.17
C VAL A 795 6.64 -11.87 28.54
N LEU A 796 7.28 -12.40 29.60
CA LEU A 796 7.20 -11.83 30.94
C LEU A 796 7.84 -10.43 31.02
N ALA A 797 8.91 -10.17 30.28
CA ALA A 797 9.49 -8.82 30.18
C ALA A 797 8.52 -7.82 29.53
N SER A 798 7.87 -8.18 28.43
CA SER A 798 6.88 -7.34 27.74
C SER A 798 5.67 -7.04 28.65
N LEU A 799 5.14 -8.06 29.33
CA LEU A 799 4.05 -7.88 30.30
C LEU A 799 4.46 -6.96 31.47
N ARG A 800 5.68 -7.11 32.01
CA ARG A 800 6.21 -6.24 33.07
C ARG A 800 6.42 -4.80 32.61
N GLN A 801 6.89 -4.58 31.37
CA GLN A 801 7.02 -3.24 30.79
C GLN A 801 5.66 -2.55 30.69
N TRP A 802 4.67 -3.21 30.07
CA TRP A 802 3.34 -2.62 29.89
C TRP A 802 2.61 -2.38 31.23
N ALA A 803 2.88 -3.19 32.25
CA ALA A 803 2.43 -2.96 33.62
C ALA A 803 3.07 -1.73 34.31
N GLN A 804 4.23 -1.26 33.85
CA GLN A 804 4.78 0.04 34.27
C GLN A 804 4.10 1.19 33.51
N GLU A 805 3.85 1.04 32.20
CA GLU A 805 3.19 2.05 31.34
C GLU A 805 1.73 2.37 31.74
N ALA A 806 1.03 1.46 32.43
CA ALA A 806 -0.33 1.71 32.91
C ALA A 806 -0.43 2.51 34.22
N LYS A 807 0.69 2.77 34.90
CA LYS A 807 0.70 3.55 36.15
C LYS A 807 0.51 5.04 35.83
N PRO A 808 -0.48 5.73 36.42
CA PRO A 808 -0.69 7.15 36.15
C PRO A 808 0.51 7.98 36.63
N ALA A 809 0.91 8.96 35.82
CA ALA A 809 2.00 9.87 36.18
C ALA A 809 1.66 10.63 37.48
N ARG A 810 2.61 10.68 38.42
CA ARG A 810 2.48 11.50 39.63
C ARG A 810 2.45 12.98 39.24
N LEU A 811 1.34 13.65 39.53
CA LEU A 811 1.20 15.10 39.38
C LEU A 811 2.10 15.82 40.38
N SER A 812 3.31 16.19 39.96
CA SER A 812 4.25 17.01 40.72
C SER A 812 3.80 18.47 40.75
N GLY A 813 2.91 18.80 41.69
CA GLY A 813 2.39 20.15 41.88
C GLY A 813 3.48 21.18 42.20
N ARG A 814 3.46 22.33 41.51
CA ARG A 814 4.37 23.46 41.76
C ARG A 814 4.22 24.01 43.19
N ARG A 815 5.33 24.17 43.91
CA ARG A 815 5.49 25.23 44.94
C ARG A 815 6.87 25.89 44.82
N ARG A 816 6.94 27.18 45.12
CA ARG A 816 8.17 27.99 45.28
C ARG A 816 8.52 28.05 46.77
N GLY A 817 9.80 28.26 47.13
CA GLY A 817 10.15 28.74 48.48
C GLY A 817 11.48 28.27 49.07
N PHE A 818 12.56 28.96 48.68
CA PHE A 818 13.82 29.27 49.42
C PHE A 818 14.26 28.54 50.72
N LEU A 819 15.60 28.39 50.76
CA LEU A 819 16.53 28.38 51.90
C LEU A 819 16.83 27.09 52.71
N ALA A 820 18.14 27.00 53.00
CA ALA A 820 18.94 25.99 53.69
C ALA A 820 18.50 25.76 55.17
N ALA A 821 18.96 24.72 55.88
CA ALA A 821 20.28 24.05 55.80
C ALA A 821 20.31 22.59 56.29
N LYS A 822 21.54 22.04 56.39
CA LYS A 822 21.91 20.80 57.11
C LYS A 822 21.53 20.93 58.60
N ALA A 823 21.49 19.91 59.46
CA ALA A 823 22.01 18.54 59.38
C ALA A 823 21.25 17.61 60.36
N ASP A 824 21.40 16.28 60.39
CA ASP A 824 21.54 15.23 59.37
C ASP A 824 21.34 13.88 60.12
N LEU A 825 20.72 12.85 59.52
CA LEU A 825 20.57 11.51 60.14
C LEU A 825 20.52 10.41 59.08
N ALA A 826 21.39 9.41 59.18
CA ALA A 826 21.65 8.44 58.12
C ALA A 826 20.79 7.18 58.21
N VAL A 827 20.33 6.70 57.05
CA VAL A 827 20.06 5.28 56.78
C VAL A 827 20.74 4.97 55.44
N GLU A 828 21.39 3.81 55.35
CA GLU A 828 22.39 3.54 54.33
C GLU A 828 21.83 3.49 52.91
N SER A 829 22.48 4.19 51.98
CA SER A 829 22.19 4.09 50.55
C SER A 829 22.74 2.78 49.99
N GLY A 830 22.08 1.68 50.32
CA GLY A 830 22.28 0.35 49.75
C GLY A 830 21.89 0.29 48.27
N LEU A 831 22.61 1.04 47.44
CA LEU A 831 22.58 0.96 45.99
C LEU A 831 23.20 -0.39 45.58
N VAL A 832 22.40 -1.44 45.69
CA VAL A 832 22.69 -2.72 45.03
C VAL A 832 22.86 -2.39 43.55
N PRO A 833 24.07 -2.56 42.97
CA PRO A 833 24.22 -2.36 41.55
C PRO A 833 23.32 -3.37 40.86
N SER A 834 22.46 -2.90 39.95
CA SER A 834 21.80 -3.80 39.01
C SER A 834 22.91 -4.66 38.39
N PRO A 835 22.86 -6.00 38.52
CA PRO A 835 23.99 -6.84 38.14
C PRO A 835 24.35 -6.52 36.70
N ALA A 836 25.62 -6.15 36.48
CA ALA A 836 26.10 -5.85 35.14
C ALA A 836 25.79 -7.06 34.28
N MET A 837 24.98 -6.86 33.22
CA MET A 837 24.69 -7.91 32.25
C MET A 837 26.02 -8.51 31.82
N PRO A 838 26.27 -9.82 32.02
CA PRO A 838 27.54 -10.41 31.66
C PRO A 838 27.73 -10.22 30.16
N VAL A 839 28.67 -9.36 29.80
CA VAL A 839 28.97 -9.03 28.41
C VAL A 839 29.39 -10.32 27.74
N GLN A 840 28.59 -10.83 26.82
CA GLN A 840 28.93 -12.07 26.15
C GLN A 840 30.11 -11.82 25.23
N GLU A 841 31.25 -12.40 25.57
CA GLU A 841 32.45 -12.32 24.76
C GLU A 841 32.45 -13.40 23.69
N ILE A 842 32.68 -13.01 22.43
CA ILE A 842 33.06 -13.96 21.38
C ILE A 842 34.57 -14.13 21.48
N VAL A 843 34.97 -15.17 22.20
CA VAL A 843 36.34 -15.67 22.22
C VAL A 843 36.60 -16.58 21.02
N GLY A 844 37.83 -16.57 20.52
CA GLY A 844 38.24 -17.40 19.39
C GLY A 844 39.72 -17.27 19.06
N ASN A 845 40.20 -18.06 18.10
CA ASN A 845 41.61 -18.06 17.68
C ASN A 845 41.70 -17.87 16.16
N VAL A 846 42.72 -17.13 15.71
CA VAL A 846 43.10 -17.05 14.29
C VAL A 846 44.32 -17.96 14.05
N VAL A 847 44.23 -18.81 13.04
CA VAL A 847 45.27 -19.78 12.64
C VAL A 847 45.50 -19.75 11.13
N ASP A 848 46.65 -20.26 10.69
CA ASP A 848 46.91 -20.52 9.27
C ASP A 848 46.28 -21.84 8.79
N GLU A 849 46.38 -22.11 7.48
CA GLU A 849 45.97 -23.39 6.85
C GLU A 849 46.56 -24.65 7.49
N LYS A 850 47.67 -24.52 8.24
CA LYS A 850 48.39 -25.60 8.92
C LYS A 850 48.07 -25.63 10.42
N ASN A 851 47.01 -24.93 10.84
CA ASN A 851 46.52 -24.81 12.21
C ASN A 851 47.57 -24.26 13.20
N ARG A 852 48.47 -23.39 12.73
CA ARG A 852 49.44 -22.66 13.55
C ARG A 852 48.87 -21.29 13.94
N PRO A 853 49.01 -20.81 15.19
CA PRO A 853 48.51 -19.50 15.61
C PRO A 853 49.05 -18.33 14.80
N LEU A 854 48.19 -17.34 14.53
CA LEU A 854 48.57 -16.10 13.87
C LEU A 854 48.49 -14.91 14.85
N ALA A 855 49.65 -14.48 15.29
CA ALA A 855 49.88 -13.31 16.13
C ALA A 855 49.63 -11.99 15.39
N GLY A 856 49.02 -11.00 16.05
CA GLY A 856 48.86 -9.65 15.50
C GLY A 856 47.80 -9.47 14.41
N ALA A 857 46.98 -10.49 14.14
CA ALA A 857 45.87 -10.40 13.18
C ALA A 857 44.75 -9.50 13.75
N THR A 858 44.20 -8.62 12.92
CA THR A 858 43.12 -7.71 13.31
C THR A 858 41.76 -8.38 13.08
N VAL A 859 41.00 -8.60 14.15
CA VAL A 859 39.68 -9.21 14.13
C VAL A 859 38.60 -8.14 14.35
N THR A 860 37.65 -8.06 13.42
CA THR A 860 36.57 -7.06 13.45
C THR A 860 35.21 -7.74 13.53
N ILE A 861 34.38 -7.35 14.51
CA ILE A 861 32.96 -7.75 14.60
C ILE A 861 32.06 -6.63 14.06
N SER A 862 31.05 -7.02 13.28
CA SER A 862 30.15 -6.06 12.62
C SER A 862 28.67 -6.47 12.64
N ARG A 863 27.83 -5.49 12.98
CA ARG A 863 26.36 -5.44 12.94
C ARG A 863 25.99 -3.94 12.84
N ARG A 864 24.82 -3.57 12.28
CA ARG A 864 24.39 -2.17 12.03
C ARG A 864 24.83 -1.21 13.15
N GLY A 865 25.85 -0.38 12.87
CA GLY A 865 26.58 0.42 13.85
C GLY A 865 28.06 0.51 13.48
N ALA A 866 28.85 1.19 14.30
CA ALA A 866 30.31 1.21 14.15
C ALA A 866 30.92 -0.18 14.46
N PRO A 867 31.95 -0.62 13.74
CA PRO A 867 32.61 -1.91 14.00
C PRO A 867 33.43 -1.88 15.31
N THR A 868 33.46 -3.01 16.02
CA THR A 868 34.37 -3.21 17.16
C THR A 868 35.55 -4.07 16.72
N ILE A 869 36.76 -3.71 17.17
CA ILE A 869 38.02 -4.25 16.68
C ILE A 869 38.83 -4.80 17.87
N ALA A 870 39.46 -5.95 17.70
CA ALA A 870 40.46 -6.52 18.60
C ALA A 870 41.64 -7.06 17.77
N THR A 871 42.81 -7.16 18.38
CA THR A 871 44.01 -7.74 17.76
C THR A 871 44.34 -9.06 18.45
N THR A 872 44.79 -10.07 17.69
CA THR A 872 45.10 -11.37 18.29
C THR A 872 46.35 -11.34 19.16
N SER A 873 46.27 -12.10 20.26
CA SER A 873 47.36 -12.43 21.16
C SER A 873 48.60 -12.91 20.38
N ALA A 874 49.76 -12.39 20.77
CA ALA A 874 51.04 -12.73 20.16
C ALA A 874 51.55 -14.13 20.54
N GLN A 875 50.93 -14.81 21.50
CA GLN A 875 51.38 -16.10 22.04
C GLN A 875 50.61 -17.30 21.45
N ASP A 876 49.30 -17.14 21.22
CA ASP A 876 48.38 -18.24 20.88
C ASP A 876 47.33 -17.87 19.81
N GLY A 877 47.40 -16.67 19.24
CA GLY A 877 46.49 -16.21 18.20
C GLY A 877 45.04 -15.98 18.68
N SER A 878 44.79 -15.99 19.99
CA SER A 878 43.47 -15.79 20.57
C SER A 878 42.99 -14.32 20.46
N PHE A 879 41.68 -14.12 20.41
CA PHE A 879 41.01 -12.83 20.52
C PHE A 879 39.78 -12.96 21.44
N SER A 880 39.38 -11.84 22.03
CA SER A 880 38.05 -11.68 22.63
C SER A 880 37.40 -10.39 22.12
N LEU A 881 36.09 -10.42 21.89
CA LEU A 881 35.29 -9.29 21.44
C LEU A 881 33.95 -9.20 22.21
N PRO A 882 33.66 -8.07 22.88
CA PRO A 882 32.43 -7.90 23.65
C PRO A 882 31.19 -7.72 22.77
N VAL A 883 30.12 -8.47 23.04
CA VAL A 883 28.84 -8.35 22.34
C VAL A 883 27.83 -7.52 23.15
N VAL A 884 27.41 -6.40 22.55
CA VAL A 884 26.45 -5.45 23.16
C VAL A 884 24.98 -5.83 22.90
N HIS A 885 24.70 -6.60 21.85
CA HIS A 885 23.32 -6.97 21.45
C HIS A 885 23.25 -8.41 20.90
N PRO A 886 22.34 -9.27 21.40
CA PRO A 886 22.25 -10.67 20.95
C PRO A 886 21.73 -10.82 19.51
N GLY A 887 22.26 -11.79 18.76
CA GLY A 887 21.87 -12.11 17.39
C GLY A 887 22.98 -12.71 16.49
N ARG A 888 22.89 -12.47 15.18
CA ARG A 888 23.88 -12.95 14.19
C ARG A 888 24.97 -11.90 13.97
N HIS A 889 26.23 -12.31 14.07
CA HIS A 889 27.40 -11.45 13.90
C HIS A 889 28.27 -11.90 12.73
N THR A 890 28.91 -10.95 12.06
CA THR A 890 29.94 -11.19 11.04
C THR A 890 31.29 -10.84 11.63
N LEU A 891 32.24 -11.79 11.53
CA LEU A 891 33.64 -11.62 11.91
C LEU A 891 34.49 -11.54 10.64
N LYS A 892 35.46 -10.64 10.64
CA LYS A 892 36.55 -10.57 9.65
C LYS A 892 37.88 -10.67 10.37
N ALA A 893 38.81 -11.44 9.84
CA ALA A 893 40.21 -11.43 10.27
C ALA A 893 41.09 -10.92 9.13
N HIS A 894 42.06 -10.09 9.47
CA HIS A 894 43.05 -9.51 8.56
C HIS A 894 44.46 -9.76 9.10
N SER A 895 45.35 -10.32 8.28
CA SER A 895 46.79 -10.37 8.58
C SER A 895 47.44 -9.00 8.35
N SER A 896 48.62 -8.77 8.93
CA SER A 896 49.44 -7.58 8.68
C SER A 896 49.98 -7.51 7.24
N ASP A 897 50.00 -8.63 6.53
CA ASP A 897 50.30 -8.71 5.09
C ASP A 897 49.12 -8.33 4.16
N GLY A 898 47.93 -8.08 4.73
CA GLY A 898 46.72 -7.70 3.99
C GLY A 898 45.76 -8.86 3.64
N THR A 899 46.15 -10.12 3.86
CA THR A 899 45.28 -11.29 3.62
C THR A 899 44.04 -11.24 4.52
N ALA A 900 42.84 -11.41 3.93
CA ALA A 900 41.56 -11.19 4.60
C ALA A 900 40.57 -12.34 4.39
N VAL A 901 39.93 -12.83 5.46
CA VAL A 901 38.89 -13.87 5.42
C VAL A 901 37.64 -13.46 6.20
N MET A 902 36.47 -13.82 5.67
CA MET A 902 35.15 -13.57 6.26
C MET A 902 34.55 -14.84 6.86
N ALA A 903 34.11 -14.76 8.12
CA ALA A 903 33.32 -15.80 8.79
C ALA A 903 32.00 -15.22 9.32
N VAL A 904 30.93 -16.03 9.32
CA VAL A 904 29.61 -15.59 9.80
C VAL A 904 29.06 -16.57 10.83
N THR A 905 29.11 -16.18 12.10
CA THR A 905 28.76 -17.04 13.23
C THR A 905 27.31 -16.83 13.68
N ARG A 906 26.89 -17.66 14.64
CA ARG A 906 25.73 -17.45 15.53
C ARG A 906 26.22 -17.74 16.95
N GLU A 907 25.57 -17.17 17.97
CA GLU A 907 26.02 -17.15 19.38
C GLU A 907 26.28 -18.52 20.05
N GLN A 908 25.94 -19.64 19.41
CA GLN A 908 26.12 -21.00 19.96
C GLN A 908 27.41 -21.68 19.48
N ALA A 909 28.45 -20.92 19.15
CA ALA A 909 29.69 -21.43 18.55
C ALA A 909 30.98 -20.74 19.06
N SER A 910 31.01 -20.31 20.32
CA SER A 910 32.28 -19.96 21.00
C SER A 910 32.90 -21.23 21.61
N PRO A 911 34.24 -21.43 21.54
CA PRO A 911 35.22 -20.58 20.86
C PRO A 911 35.19 -20.71 19.33
N VAL A 912 35.42 -19.61 18.63
CA VAL A 912 35.43 -19.54 17.15
C VAL A 912 36.85 -19.74 16.60
N ALA A 913 37.06 -20.71 15.71
CA ALA A 913 38.30 -20.79 14.93
C ALA A 913 38.16 -20.05 13.60
N LEU A 914 39.12 -19.18 13.28
CA LEU A 914 39.23 -18.47 12.00
C LEU A 914 40.51 -18.91 11.28
N VAL A 915 40.39 -19.38 10.04
CA VAL A 915 41.54 -19.81 9.23
C VAL A 915 41.86 -18.73 8.20
N LEU A 916 43.10 -18.25 8.18
CA LEU A 916 43.63 -17.40 7.11
C LEU A 916 44.37 -18.28 6.08
N ALA A 917 44.05 -18.06 4.81
CA ALA A 917 44.56 -18.81 3.66
C ALA A 917 45.14 -17.84 2.62
N SER A 918 46.27 -18.17 2.01
CA SER A 918 46.94 -17.27 1.06
C SER A 918 46.32 -17.36 -0.33
N GLN A 919 46.30 -16.24 -1.07
CA GLN A 919 45.69 -16.19 -2.39
C GLN A 919 46.57 -16.85 -3.46
N ALA A 920 46.44 -18.16 -3.62
CA ALA A 920 46.94 -18.92 -4.76
C ALA A 920 45.88 -19.91 -5.28
N GLU A 921 45.49 -19.72 -6.54
CA GLU A 921 44.76 -20.66 -7.42
C GLU A 921 43.65 -21.56 -6.83
N ILE A 922 42.39 -21.13 -6.99
CA ILE A 922 41.24 -22.05 -7.07
C ILE A 922 40.44 -21.75 -8.35
N PRO A 923 40.31 -22.71 -9.29
CA PRO A 923 39.65 -22.49 -10.57
C PRO A 923 38.11 -22.46 -10.45
N ALA A 924 37.46 -21.74 -11.35
CA ALA A 924 36.03 -21.45 -11.29
C ALA A 924 35.10 -22.65 -11.64
N LYS A 925 34.91 -23.58 -10.68
CA LYS A 925 33.69 -24.42 -10.53
C LYS A 925 33.66 -25.15 -9.18
N ASN A 926 32.45 -25.34 -8.66
CA ASN A 926 32.08 -26.05 -7.42
C ASN A 926 32.49 -25.38 -6.09
N THR A 927 31.51 -24.86 -5.35
CA THR A 927 31.27 -25.22 -3.93
C THR A 927 29.98 -24.58 -3.40
N GLU A 928 28.95 -25.41 -3.16
CA GLU A 928 28.03 -25.16 -2.06
C GLU A 928 28.42 -26.08 -0.88
N ALA A 929 28.29 -25.57 0.35
CA ALA A 929 28.28 -26.32 1.61
C ALA A 929 29.46 -27.30 1.89
N GLY A 930 30.54 -26.77 2.48
CA GLY A 930 31.57 -27.57 3.16
C GLY A 930 31.76 -27.13 4.62
N VAL A 931 31.21 -27.88 5.58
CA VAL A 931 31.58 -27.79 7.01
C VAL A 931 32.31 -29.07 7.38
N ALA A 932 33.62 -28.96 7.61
CA ALA A 932 34.42 -30.08 8.07
C ALA A 932 34.05 -30.46 9.52
N LYS A 933 34.12 -31.77 9.83
CA LYS A 933 33.99 -32.29 11.19
C LYS A 933 35.36 -32.75 11.70
N PRO A 934 35.76 -32.44 12.95
CA PRO A 934 36.81 -33.17 13.65
C PRO A 934 36.45 -34.65 13.82
N ALA A 935 37.46 -35.51 13.99
CA ALA A 935 37.31 -36.97 14.02
C ALA A 935 37.65 -37.57 15.39
N GLY A 936 36.79 -38.47 15.88
CA GLY A 936 36.97 -39.25 17.12
C GLY A 936 36.72 -38.46 18.42
N ALA A 937 35.98 -38.95 19.42
CA ALA A 937 35.18 -40.18 19.51
C ALA A 937 34.05 -39.97 20.57
N LEU A 938 33.43 -40.91 21.30
CA LEU A 938 33.52 -42.38 21.46
C LEU A 938 32.12 -42.89 21.94
N VAL A 939 32.00 -44.18 22.27
CA VAL A 939 30.91 -44.87 23.02
C VAL A 939 29.42 -44.49 22.78
N LYS A 940 28.77 -45.30 21.93
CA LYS A 940 27.45 -45.97 22.08
C LYS A 940 26.24 -45.21 22.67
N ALA A 941 25.19 -45.10 21.85
CA ALA A 941 23.79 -45.31 22.25
C ALA A 941 23.08 -46.22 21.21
N VAL A 942 21.96 -46.87 21.59
CA VAL A 942 21.40 -48.01 20.85
C VAL A 942 20.48 -47.63 19.68
N GLN A 943 20.45 -48.53 18.69
CA GLN A 943 19.74 -48.56 17.41
C GLN A 943 18.29 -48.01 17.39
N ALA A 944 17.96 -47.31 16.31
CA ALA A 944 16.68 -47.40 15.61
C ALA A 944 16.94 -47.40 14.09
N ALA A 945 16.23 -48.24 13.32
CA ALA A 945 16.59 -48.55 11.93
C ALA A 945 16.16 -47.46 10.90
N PRO A 946 16.88 -47.29 9.78
CA PRO A 946 16.68 -46.17 8.86
C PRO A 946 15.58 -46.40 7.80
N ALA A 947 14.72 -45.39 7.62
CA ALA A 947 13.86 -45.29 6.44
C ALA A 947 14.69 -44.81 5.22
N LYS A 948 14.71 -45.61 4.15
CA LYS A 948 15.59 -45.37 2.98
C LYS A 948 15.24 -44.09 2.20
N LYS A 949 16.27 -43.34 1.77
CA LYS A 949 16.12 -42.32 0.72
C LYS A 949 15.69 -42.99 -0.59
N GLY A 950 14.60 -42.54 -1.19
CA GLY A 950 14.16 -42.93 -2.53
C GLY A 950 13.91 -41.70 -3.39
N THR A 951 14.58 -41.60 -4.54
CA THR A 951 14.46 -40.48 -5.47
C THR A 951 13.31 -40.70 -6.46
N THR A 952 12.40 -39.74 -6.58
CA THR A 952 11.32 -39.76 -7.58
C THR A 952 11.20 -38.42 -8.31
N ARG A 953 11.88 -38.28 -9.45
CA ARG A 953 11.72 -37.13 -10.35
C ARG A 953 10.26 -37.04 -10.84
N GLY A 954 9.65 -35.86 -10.75
CA GLY A 954 8.35 -35.56 -11.38
C GLY A 954 7.09 -36.01 -10.65
N ARG A 955 7.14 -36.25 -9.32
CA ARG A 955 5.96 -36.58 -8.50
C ARG A 955 5.94 -35.78 -7.21
N LEU A 956 4.82 -35.13 -6.89
CA LEU A 956 4.65 -34.37 -5.65
C LEU A 956 4.64 -35.32 -4.45
N THR A 957 5.45 -35.00 -3.44
CA THR A 957 5.51 -35.70 -2.14
C THR A 957 4.53 -35.12 -1.12
N LEU A 958 4.36 -35.83 -0.01
CA LEU A 958 3.55 -35.37 1.13
C LEU A 958 4.19 -34.17 1.85
N ALA A 959 5.52 -34.08 1.84
CA ALA A 959 6.27 -32.96 2.43
C ALA A 959 6.09 -31.70 1.59
N GLU A 960 6.33 -31.76 0.28
CA GLU A 960 6.15 -30.62 -0.63
C GLU A 960 4.70 -30.12 -0.62
N LEU A 961 3.70 -31.01 -0.76
CA LEU A 961 2.29 -30.59 -0.73
C LEU A 961 1.93 -29.81 0.54
N ARG A 962 2.49 -30.21 1.70
CA ARG A 962 2.26 -29.51 2.97
C ARG A 962 3.14 -28.28 3.19
N ALA A 963 4.32 -28.20 2.58
CA ALA A 963 5.11 -26.98 2.57
C ALA A 963 4.51 -25.90 1.65
N ILE A 964 3.72 -26.30 0.65
CA ILE A 964 2.92 -25.41 -0.21
C ILE A 964 1.60 -25.02 0.48
N MET A 965 0.91 -26.02 1.03
CA MET A 965 -0.37 -25.88 1.72
C MET A 965 -0.19 -26.23 3.22
N PRO A 966 0.35 -25.32 4.05
CA PRO A 966 0.63 -25.58 5.47
C PRO A 966 -0.62 -25.90 6.29
N ASN A 967 -1.77 -25.36 5.87
CA ASN A 967 -3.04 -25.47 6.59
C ASN A 967 -3.74 -26.81 6.26
N LEU A 968 -3.31 -27.48 5.18
CA LEU A 968 -3.76 -28.81 4.80
C LEU A 968 -3.18 -29.88 5.76
N SER A 969 -4.08 -30.51 6.51
CA SER A 969 -3.74 -31.67 7.36
C SER A 969 -3.08 -32.79 6.54
N ALA A 970 -2.12 -33.50 7.10
CA ALA A 970 -1.53 -34.69 6.48
C ALA A 970 -2.52 -35.85 6.40
N ALA A 971 -3.54 -35.90 7.28
CA ALA A 971 -4.66 -36.82 7.11
C ALA A 971 -5.43 -36.55 5.80
N ARG A 972 -5.72 -35.28 5.49
CA ARG A 972 -6.37 -34.85 4.24
C ARG A 972 -5.41 -34.93 3.05
N ALA A 973 -4.16 -34.48 3.20
CA ALA A 973 -3.12 -34.58 2.17
C ALA A 973 -2.82 -36.03 1.78
N ARG A 974 -2.74 -36.98 2.72
CA ARG A 974 -2.58 -38.41 2.39
C ARG A 974 -3.77 -38.95 1.57
N LYS A 975 -4.99 -38.46 1.81
CA LYS A 975 -6.18 -38.78 0.99
C LYS A 975 -6.17 -38.07 -0.37
N CYS A 976 -5.69 -36.83 -0.45
CA CYS A 976 -5.67 -36.04 -1.69
C CYS A 976 -4.49 -36.36 -2.62
N LEU A 977 -3.28 -36.53 -2.09
CA LEU A 977 -2.01 -36.62 -2.82
C LEU A 977 -1.95 -37.74 -3.88
N PRO A 978 -2.52 -38.96 -3.68
CA PRO A 978 -2.53 -39.98 -4.72
C PRO A 978 -3.39 -39.56 -5.92
N HIS A 979 -4.54 -38.95 -5.66
CA HIS A 979 -5.48 -38.50 -6.70
C HIS A 979 -4.99 -37.23 -7.41
N LEU A 980 -4.40 -36.29 -6.67
CA LEU A 980 -3.76 -35.09 -7.19
C LEU A 980 -2.58 -35.42 -8.11
N ASN A 981 -1.67 -36.33 -7.69
CA ASN A 981 -0.60 -36.82 -8.57
C ASN A 981 -1.15 -37.57 -9.79
N LYS A 982 -2.20 -38.40 -9.64
CA LYS A 982 -2.83 -39.09 -10.78
C LYS A 982 -3.39 -38.10 -11.79
N ALA A 983 -4.08 -37.04 -11.35
CA ALA A 983 -4.59 -35.99 -12.22
C ALA A 983 -3.46 -35.17 -12.87
N MET A 984 -2.43 -34.76 -12.12
CA MET A 984 -1.28 -34.04 -12.70
C MET A 984 -0.59 -34.86 -13.80
N LYS A 985 -0.47 -36.19 -13.63
CA LYS A 985 0.01 -37.11 -14.67
C LYS A 985 -0.98 -37.22 -15.85
N GLU A 986 -2.28 -37.38 -15.59
CA GLU A 986 -3.33 -37.52 -16.61
C GLU A 986 -3.46 -36.29 -17.53
N PHE A 987 -3.16 -35.08 -17.02
CA PHE A 987 -3.33 -33.81 -17.73
C PHE A 987 -2.00 -33.10 -18.09
N GLY A 988 -0.85 -33.76 -17.93
CA GLY A 988 0.45 -33.25 -18.36
C GLY A 988 0.99 -32.08 -17.53
N ILE A 989 0.59 -31.99 -16.27
CA ILE A 989 0.99 -30.95 -15.31
C ILE A 989 2.28 -31.43 -14.60
N ASN A 990 3.36 -31.52 -15.39
CA ASN A 990 4.56 -32.31 -15.06
C ASN A 990 5.88 -31.52 -14.98
N THR A 991 5.87 -30.20 -15.24
CA THR A 991 7.01 -29.31 -14.99
C THR A 991 6.86 -28.64 -13.62
N LYS A 992 7.98 -28.26 -12.98
CA LYS A 992 7.96 -27.55 -11.68
C LYS A 992 7.07 -26.29 -11.73
N LYS A 993 7.15 -25.50 -12.82
CA LYS A 993 6.28 -24.34 -13.06
C LYS A 993 4.79 -24.72 -13.21
N ARG A 994 4.45 -25.70 -14.05
CA ARG A 994 3.06 -26.20 -14.21
C ARG A 994 2.47 -26.67 -12.88
N MET A 995 3.22 -27.45 -12.12
CA MET A 995 2.82 -27.94 -10.80
C MET A 995 2.61 -26.78 -9.84
N ALA A 996 3.55 -25.83 -9.74
CA ALA A 996 3.42 -24.66 -8.88
C ALA A 996 2.18 -23.82 -9.21
N ALA A 997 1.95 -23.53 -10.49
CA ALA A 997 0.80 -22.74 -10.93
C ALA A 997 -0.53 -23.46 -10.69
N PHE A 998 -0.61 -24.77 -10.96
CA PHE A 998 -1.81 -25.56 -10.72
C PHE A 998 -2.14 -25.66 -9.22
N LEU A 999 -1.15 -26.02 -8.40
CA LEU A 999 -1.30 -26.15 -6.95
C LEU A 999 -1.72 -24.83 -6.29
N ALA A 1000 -1.18 -23.70 -6.74
CA ALA A 1000 -1.53 -22.38 -6.20
C ALA A 1000 -2.98 -21.96 -6.49
N GLN A 1001 -3.51 -22.29 -7.67
CA GLN A 1001 -4.91 -22.02 -8.00
C GLN A 1001 -5.84 -22.92 -7.17
N LEU A 1002 -5.55 -24.22 -7.05
CA LEU A 1002 -6.34 -25.11 -6.20
C LEU A 1002 -6.26 -24.69 -4.72
N ALA A 1003 -5.10 -24.28 -4.21
CA ALA A 1003 -4.95 -23.81 -2.83
C ALA A 1003 -5.88 -22.62 -2.51
N HIS A 1004 -6.10 -21.73 -3.47
CA HIS A 1004 -7.03 -20.61 -3.31
C HIS A 1004 -8.50 -21.07 -3.42
N GLU A 1005 -8.90 -21.70 -4.52
CA GLU A 1005 -10.32 -22.04 -4.82
C GLU A 1005 -10.95 -23.07 -3.86
N SER A 1006 -10.13 -23.79 -3.09
CA SER A 1006 -10.59 -24.87 -2.18
C SER A 1006 -10.24 -24.65 -0.71
N GLY A 1007 -9.62 -23.51 -0.36
CA GLY A 1007 -9.06 -23.29 0.98
C GLY A 1007 -8.07 -24.40 1.35
N GLU A 1008 -6.99 -24.53 0.57
CA GLU A 1008 -5.95 -25.56 0.75
C GLU A 1008 -6.49 -27.00 0.78
N LEU A 1009 -7.37 -27.34 -0.18
CA LEU A 1009 -7.97 -28.66 -0.38
C LEU A 1009 -8.86 -29.16 0.78
N VAL A 1010 -9.26 -28.26 1.68
CA VAL A 1010 -10.29 -28.49 2.69
C VAL A 1010 -11.65 -28.66 2.02
N TYR A 1011 -12.10 -27.66 1.25
CA TYR A 1011 -13.44 -27.61 0.67
C TYR A 1011 -13.47 -28.21 -0.75
N PHE A 1012 -14.44 -29.09 -0.99
CA PHE A 1012 -14.69 -29.73 -2.30
C PHE A 1012 -16.14 -29.51 -2.78
N GLU A 1013 -16.93 -28.74 -2.03
CA GLU A 1013 -18.24 -28.23 -2.41
C GLU A 1013 -18.34 -26.82 -1.82
N GLU A 1014 -18.90 -25.90 -2.59
CA GLU A 1014 -19.12 -24.51 -2.22
C GLU A 1014 -20.05 -24.41 -1.00
N LEU A 1015 -19.79 -23.49 -0.07
CA LEU A 1015 -20.60 -23.33 1.14
C LEU A 1015 -21.96 -22.66 0.89
N ALA A 1016 -22.10 -21.87 -0.19
CA ALA A 1016 -23.35 -21.23 -0.59
C ALA A 1016 -24.43 -22.24 -1.03
N SER A 1017 -25.69 -21.80 -1.08
CA SER A 1017 -26.81 -22.65 -1.54
C SER A 1017 -26.76 -22.96 -3.04
N GLY A 1018 -26.19 -22.05 -3.84
CA GLY A 1018 -26.22 -22.08 -5.31
C GLY A 1018 -27.38 -21.29 -5.95
N ASP A 1019 -28.21 -20.61 -5.15
CA ASP A 1019 -29.40 -19.89 -5.66
C ASP A 1019 -29.05 -18.76 -6.64
N ALA A 1020 -27.92 -18.08 -6.44
CA ALA A 1020 -27.42 -17.04 -7.35
C ALA A 1020 -27.06 -17.54 -8.77
N TYR A 1021 -27.10 -18.87 -9.00
CA TYR A 1021 -26.89 -19.48 -10.31
C TYR A 1021 -28.20 -19.95 -10.98
N GLU A 1022 -29.35 -19.79 -10.34
CA GLU A 1022 -30.63 -20.17 -10.92
C GLU A 1022 -30.96 -19.32 -12.16
N GLY A 1023 -31.57 -19.92 -13.19
CA GLY A 1023 -31.91 -19.24 -14.46
C GLY A 1023 -30.73 -18.72 -15.32
N ARG A 1024 -29.47 -18.90 -14.89
CA ARG A 1024 -28.27 -18.45 -15.62
C ARG A 1024 -28.06 -19.22 -16.93
N LYS A 1025 -28.59 -18.66 -18.03
CA LYS A 1025 -28.52 -19.21 -19.39
C LYS A 1025 -27.09 -19.49 -19.87
N ASP A 1026 -26.14 -18.62 -19.53
CA ASP A 1026 -24.70 -18.78 -19.82
C ASP A 1026 -24.07 -20.00 -19.12
N LEU A 1027 -24.54 -20.31 -17.91
CA LEU A 1027 -24.18 -21.51 -17.16
C LEU A 1027 -24.96 -22.75 -17.62
N GLY A 1028 -25.87 -22.62 -18.59
CA GLY A 1028 -26.79 -23.67 -19.04
C GLY A 1028 -27.89 -24.00 -18.03
N ASN A 1029 -28.01 -23.22 -16.95
CA ASN A 1029 -29.01 -23.38 -15.89
C ASN A 1029 -30.34 -22.83 -16.42
N THR A 1030 -31.14 -23.73 -16.97
CA THR A 1030 -32.30 -23.43 -17.85
C THR A 1030 -33.57 -24.17 -17.43
N ARG A 1031 -33.50 -25.00 -16.38
CA ARG A 1031 -34.65 -25.64 -15.74
C ARG A 1031 -34.65 -25.27 -14.24
N PRO A 1032 -35.82 -25.06 -13.61
CA PRO A 1032 -35.90 -24.73 -12.19
C PRO A 1032 -35.13 -25.70 -11.29
N GLY A 1033 -34.31 -25.15 -10.40
CA GLY A 1033 -33.47 -25.89 -9.46
C GLY A 1033 -32.08 -26.24 -10.01
N ASP A 1034 -31.75 -25.83 -11.25
CA ASP A 1034 -30.41 -26.03 -11.83
C ASP A 1034 -29.31 -25.30 -11.03
N GLY A 1035 -29.62 -24.15 -10.40
CA GLY A 1035 -28.66 -23.35 -9.62
C GLY A 1035 -28.11 -24.13 -8.42
N ARG A 1036 -29.00 -24.56 -7.52
CA ARG A 1036 -28.63 -25.44 -6.38
C ARG A 1036 -28.02 -26.76 -6.85
N ARG A 1037 -28.55 -27.35 -7.93
CA ARG A 1037 -28.08 -28.64 -8.46
C ARG A 1037 -26.65 -28.56 -8.99
N TYR A 1038 -26.28 -27.48 -9.68
CA TYR A 1038 -24.98 -27.32 -10.36
C TYR A 1038 -24.11 -26.21 -9.77
N LYS A 1039 -24.22 -25.93 -8.46
CA LYS A 1039 -23.30 -25.04 -7.72
C LYS A 1039 -21.83 -25.51 -7.71
N GLY A 1040 -20.93 -24.70 -7.19
CA GLY A 1040 -19.48 -24.96 -7.16
C GLY A 1040 -19.10 -26.26 -6.48
N ARG A 1041 -18.33 -27.12 -7.17
CA ARG A 1041 -17.74 -28.35 -6.62
C ARG A 1041 -16.34 -28.66 -7.16
N GLY A 1042 -15.63 -29.51 -6.41
CA GLY A 1042 -14.24 -29.86 -6.65
C GLY A 1042 -13.27 -28.71 -6.30
N PRO A 1043 -11.95 -28.95 -6.35
CA PRO A 1043 -10.95 -28.01 -5.89
C PRO A 1043 -10.69 -26.83 -6.85
N ILE A 1044 -11.52 -26.70 -7.91
CA ILE A 1044 -11.52 -25.63 -8.91
C ILE A 1044 -12.90 -24.96 -9.03
N GLN A 1045 -13.85 -25.31 -8.16
CA GLN A 1045 -15.24 -24.82 -8.13
C GLN A 1045 -15.97 -24.82 -9.48
N ILE A 1046 -16.14 -26.01 -10.09
CA ILE A 1046 -16.93 -26.12 -11.32
C ILE A 1046 -18.41 -25.83 -11.04
N THR A 1047 -18.98 -24.91 -11.83
CA THR A 1047 -20.33 -24.35 -11.62
C THR A 1047 -21.08 -24.29 -12.96
N GLY A 1048 -22.40 -24.57 -12.94
CA GLY A 1048 -23.28 -24.48 -14.11
C GLY A 1048 -23.45 -25.80 -14.89
N ARG A 1049 -24.70 -26.14 -15.25
CA ARG A 1049 -25.08 -27.35 -15.98
C ARG A 1049 -24.22 -27.59 -17.23
N SER A 1050 -23.92 -26.53 -18.00
CA SER A 1050 -23.10 -26.62 -19.22
C SER A 1050 -21.69 -27.16 -18.92
N ASN A 1051 -21.06 -26.64 -17.88
CA ASN A 1051 -19.73 -27.07 -17.43
C ASN A 1051 -19.76 -28.50 -16.84
N TYR A 1052 -20.77 -28.85 -16.04
CA TYR A 1052 -20.95 -30.21 -15.52
C TYR A 1052 -21.13 -31.24 -16.66
N ARG A 1053 -21.95 -30.93 -17.67
CA ARG A 1053 -22.13 -31.76 -18.88
C ARG A 1053 -20.83 -31.93 -19.66
N ALA A 1054 -20.10 -30.83 -19.89
CA ALA A 1054 -18.85 -30.84 -20.64
C ALA A 1054 -17.74 -31.65 -19.93
N ALA A 1055 -17.57 -31.43 -18.62
CA ALA A 1055 -16.64 -32.21 -17.79
C ALA A 1055 -17.04 -33.69 -17.76
N GLY A 1056 -18.33 -33.99 -17.62
CA GLY A 1056 -18.84 -35.36 -17.56
C GLY A 1056 -18.57 -36.15 -18.84
N LYS A 1057 -18.91 -35.57 -20.00
CA LYS A 1057 -18.63 -36.15 -21.33
C LYS A 1057 -17.13 -36.40 -21.54
N ALA A 1058 -16.28 -35.45 -21.16
CA ALA A 1058 -14.83 -35.55 -21.35
C ALA A 1058 -14.15 -36.55 -20.41
N LEU A 1059 -14.62 -36.67 -19.16
CA LEU A 1059 -14.05 -37.56 -18.14
C LEU A 1059 -14.64 -38.98 -18.13
N ARG A 1060 -15.72 -39.19 -18.92
CA ARG A 1060 -16.59 -40.38 -18.93
C ARG A 1060 -17.22 -40.65 -17.55
N ILE A 1061 -17.84 -39.62 -16.98
CA ILE A 1061 -18.56 -39.66 -15.68
C ILE A 1061 -19.90 -38.93 -15.86
N ASP A 1062 -21.02 -39.50 -15.43
CA ASP A 1062 -22.33 -38.83 -15.51
C ASP A 1062 -22.51 -37.76 -14.42
N LEU A 1063 -21.79 -36.66 -14.59
CA LEU A 1063 -21.84 -35.46 -13.75
C LEU A 1063 -23.10 -34.62 -13.97
N GLU A 1064 -23.82 -34.77 -15.07
CA GLU A 1064 -25.05 -34.00 -15.31
C GLU A 1064 -26.23 -34.59 -14.53
N LYS A 1065 -26.42 -35.92 -14.53
CA LYS A 1065 -27.43 -36.54 -13.66
C LYS A 1065 -26.97 -36.51 -12.21
N ASN A 1066 -25.69 -36.78 -11.93
CA ASN A 1066 -25.12 -36.96 -10.59
C ASN A 1066 -24.06 -35.89 -10.21
N PRO A 1067 -24.40 -34.59 -10.12
CA PRO A 1067 -23.42 -33.52 -9.91
C PRO A 1067 -22.68 -33.61 -8.56
N LYS A 1068 -23.28 -34.22 -7.52
CA LYS A 1068 -22.60 -34.51 -6.24
C LYS A 1068 -21.32 -35.34 -6.40
N LEU A 1069 -21.14 -36.07 -7.50
CA LEU A 1069 -19.88 -36.77 -7.80
C LEU A 1069 -18.68 -35.83 -7.91
N ALA A 1070 -18.87 -34.57 -8.35
CA ALA A 1070 -17.78 -33.60 -8.51
C ALA A 1070 -17.07 -33.25 -7.19
N ALA A 1071 -17.75 -33.40 -6.04
CA ALA A 1071 -17.18 -33.19 -4.71
C ALA A 1071 -16.33 -34.39 -4.22
N ARG A 1072 -16.40 -35.56 -4.87
CA ARG A 1072 -15.54 -36.71 -4.52
C ARG A 1072 -14.09 -36.41 -4.90
N ILE A 1073 -13.15 -36.60 -3.96
CA ILE A 1073 -11.73 -36.21 -4.11
C ILE A 1073 -11.12 -36.65 -5.46
N HIS A 1074 -11.31 -37.92 -5.84
CA HIS A 1074 -10.76 -38.48 -7.08
C HIS A 1074 -11.44 -37.96 -8.36
N VAL A 1075 -12.68 -37.47 -8.28
CA VAL A 1075 -13.40 -36.85 -9.40
C VAL A 1075 -12.99 -35.38 -9.51
N GLY A 1076 -13.01 -34.64 -8.39
CA GLY A 1076 -12.67 -33.22 -8.34
C GLY A 1076 -11.28 -32.91 -8.90
N PHE A 1077 -10.26 -33.72 -8.60
CA PHE A 1077 -8.93 -33.54 -9.21
C PHE A 1077 -8.90 -33.82 -10.73
N ARG A 1078 -9.68 -34.78 -11.23
CA ARG A 1078 -9.81 -35.02 -12.69
C ARG A 1078 -10.56 -33.86 -13.38
N ILE A 1079 -11.58 -33.30 -12.74
CA ILE A 1079 -12.27 -32.07 -13.19
C ILE A 1079 -11.27 -30.90 -13.25
N ALA A 1080 -10.47 -30.69 -12.20
CA ALA A 1080 -9.46 -29.63 -12.17
C ALA A 1080 -8.42 -29.78 -13.29
N GLY A 1081 -7.90 -30.98 -13.52
CA GLY A 1081 -6.97 -31.24 -14.62
C GLY A 1081 -7.61 -31.08 -16.01
N TRP A 1082 -8.86 -31.48 -16.19
CA TRP A 1082 -9.63 -31.23 -17.42
C TRP A 1082 -9.86 -29.75 -17.67
N TYR A 1083 -10.26 -28.99 -16.65
CA TYR A 1083 -10.49 -27.54 -16.69
C TYR A 1083 -9.19 -26.80 -17.09
N TRP A 1084 -8.06 -27.26 -16.54
CA TRP A 1084 -6.72 -26.77 -16.84
C TRP A 1084 -6.26 -27.07 -18.28
N LYS A 1085 -6.44 -28.31 -18.74
CA LYS A 1085 -6.07 -28.74 -20.10
C LYS A 1085 -6.92 -28.05 -21.17
N THR A 1086 -8.23 -27.97 -20.99
CA THR A 1086 -9.15 -27.34 -21.96
C THR A 1086 -8.88 -25.85 -22.15
N ARG A 1087 -8.52 -25.13 -21.08
CA ARG A 1087 -8.14 -23.69 -21.13
C ARG A 1087 -6.69 -23.44 -21.57
N LYS A 1088 -5.97 -24.49 -22.01
CA LYS A 1088 -4.57 -24.46 -22.49
C LYS A 1088 -3.59 -23.85 -21.46
N LEU A 1089 -3.80 -24.08 -20.17
CA LEU A 1089 -3.07 -23.38 -19.09
C LEU A 1089 -1.63 -23.86 -18.86
N ASN A 1090 -1.25 -25.05 -19.35
CA ASN A 1090 0.14 -25.55 -19.25
C ASN A 1090 1.15 -24.58 -19.89
N ALA A 1091 0.89 -24.10 -21.12
CA ALA A 1091 1.81 -23.22 -21.84
C ALA A 1091 1.96 -21.84 -21.17
N LEU A 1092 0.89 -21.33 -20.55
CA LEU A 1092 0.96 -20.12 -19.71
C LEU A 1092 1.87 -20.35 -18.49
N ALA A 1093 1.78 -21.52 -17.86
CA ALA A 1093 2.58 -21.85 -16.69
C ALA A 1093 4.06 -22.07 -17.02
N ASP A 1094 4.39 -22.64 -18.19
CA ASP A 1094 5.78 -22.86 -18.61
C ASP A 1094 6.53 -21.55 -18.89
N ARG A 1095 5.86 -20.54 -19.43
CA ARG A 1095 6.40 -19.18 -19.50
C ARG A 1095 6.46 -18.54 -18.12
N GLY A 1096 5.30 -18.39 -17.49
CA GLY A 1096 5.17 -17.86 -16.12
C GLY A 1096 3.91 -17.01 -15.89
N ASP A 1097 3.06 -16.86 -16.91
CA ASP A 1097 1.88 -15.98 -17.06
C ASP A 1097 0.75 -16.20 -16.01
N PHE A 1098 1.08 -16.24 -14.72
CA PHE A 1098 0.16 -16.62 -13.64
C PHE A 1098 -1.03 -15.65 -13.46
N LYS A 1099 -0.85 -14.37 -13.84
CA LYS A 1099 -1.91 -13.35 -13.99
C LYS A 1099 -2.92 -13.79 -15.07
N LYS A 1100 -2.44 -14.23 -16.23
CA LYS A 1100 -3.22 -14.74 -17.38
C LYS A 1100 -3.89 -16.11 -17.08
N ILE A 1101 -3.26 -16.95 -16.26
CA ILE A 1101 -3.85 -18.19 -15.72
C ILE A 1101 -5.04 -17.85 -14.80
N THR A 1102 -4.85 -16.94 -13.86
CA THR A 1102 -5.90 -16.48 -12.93
C THR A 1102 -7.11 -15.93 -13.70
N TYR A 1103 -6.87 -15.05 -14.67
CA TYR A 1103 -7.89 -14.49 -15.54
C TYR A 1103 -8.70 -15.58 -16.26
N ARG A 1104 -8.05 -16.58 -16.88
CA ARG A 1104 -8.74 -17.69 -17.56
C ARG A 1104 -9.49 -18.65 -16.64
N ILE A 1105 -9.19 -18.66 -15.34
CA ILE A 1105 -9.89 -19.48 -14.35
C ILE A 1105 -11.11 -18.76 -13.80
N ASN A 1106 -10.97 -17.48 -13.44
CA ASN A 1106 -11.95 -16.71 -12.67
C ASN A 1106 -12.77 -15.69 -13.51
N GLY A 1107 -12.35 -15.37 -14.73
CA GLY A 1107 -12.92 -14.28 -15.54
C GLY A 1107 -12.44 -12.88 -15.13
N GLY A 1108 -11.40 -12.80 -14.31
CA GLY A 1108 -10.84 -11.57 -13.75
C GLY A 1108 -9.72 -11.88 -12.74
N TYR A 1109 -9.30 -10.88 -11.98
CA TYR A 1109 -8.15 -10.97 -11.07
C TYR A 1109 -8.50 -11.15 -9.58
N ARG A 1110 -9.73 -11.55 -9.24
CA ARG A 1110 -10.15 -11.70 -7.82
C ARG A 1110 -9.26 -12.71 -7.08
N GLY A 1111 -8.68 -12.25 -5.98
CA GLY A 1111 -7.77 -13.03 -5.14
C GLY A 1111 -6.35 -13.22 -5.71
N LEU A 1112 -5.95 -12.50 -6.77
CA LEU A 1112 -4.64 -12.64 -7.42
C LEU A 1112 -3.45 -12.53 -6.43
N SER A 1113 -3.52 -11.64 -5.44
CA SER A 1113 -2.52 -11.50 -4.37
C SER A 1113 -2.33 -12.82 -3.59
N ARG A 1114 -3.40 -13.36 -3.01
CA ARG A 1114 -3.40 -14.62 -2.25
C ARG A 1114 -3.03 -15.83 -3.12
N ARG A 1115 -3.48 -15.88 -4.39
CA ARG A 1115 -3.05 -16.89 -5.38
C ARG A 1115 -1.54 -16.81 -5.62
N THR A 1116 -0.98 -15.60 -5.71
CA THR A 1116 0.45 -15.34 -5.94
C THR A 1116 1.31 -15.73 -4.73
N VAL A 1117 0.81 -15.61 -3.50
CA VAL A 1117 1.50 -16.13 -2.30
C VAL A 1117 1.69 -17.65 -2.40
N TYR A 1118 0.63 -18.40 -2.72
CA TYR A 1118 0.76 -19.85 -2.93
C TYR A 1118 1.67 -20.20 -4.12
N TYR A 1119 1.65 -19.41 -5.20
CA TYR A 1119 2.50 -19.64 -6.37
C TYR A 1119 3.98 -19.42 -6.07
N ARG A 1120 4.35 -18.30 -5.44
CA ARG A 1120 5.73 -18.01 -5.00
C ARG A 1120 6.22 -19.06 -3.99
N ARG A 1121 5.36 -19.53 -3.08
CA ARG A 1121 5.65 -20.62 -2.15
C ARG A 1121 5.86 -21.95 -2.88
N ALA A 1122 5.03 -22.28 -3.87
CA ALA A 1122 5.13 -23.52 -4.65
C ALA A 1122 6.35 -23.56 -5.57
N LEU A 1123 6.73 -22.44 -6.20
CA LEU A 1123 7.98 -22.33 -6.94
C LEU A 1123 9.20 -22.57 -6.03
N ARG A 1124 9.19 -22.02 -4.80
CA ARG A 1124 10.29 -22.23 -3.82
C ARG A 1124 10.37 -23.67 -3.31
N VAL A 1125 9.23 -24.30 -3.01
CA VAL A 1125 9.20 -25.67 -2.46
C VAL A 1125 9.56 -26.72 -3.51
N LEU A 1126 9.20 -26.48 -4.77
CA LEU A 1126 9.50 -27.39 -5.89
C LEU A 1126 10.83 -27.09 -6.59
N ALA A 1127 11.61 -26.11 -6.10
CA ALA A 1127 12.82 -25.57 -6.75
C ALA A 1127 13.84 -26.63 -7.18
#